data_AF-A0A143Q8M7-F1
#
_entry.id   AF-A0A143Q8M7-F1
#
_cell.length_a   1.000
_cell.length_b   1.000
_cell.length_c   1.000
_cell.angle_alpha   90.00
_cell.angle_beta   90.00
_cell.angle_gamma   90.00
#
_symmetry.space_group_name_H-M   'P 1'
#
loop_
_entity.id
_entity.type
_entity.pdbx_description
1 polymer ?
#
loop_
_entity_poly.entity_id
_entity_poly.type
_entity_poly.pdbx_seq_one_letter_code
_entity_poly.pdbx_strand_id
1 'polypeptide(L)'
;MPRPRVRPSGRSLLARPVVIGLVVLVVLAIVGVVALRTTASDTTAVRTEEVVREVPEGPGSSSTVQLDATVYLPDVPEPAPAVILAHGFGGDKSSVDGQARDLASRGLVVLAYSARGFGASTGRIGLNDPDREVADARALIDYLATRPEVRLDAPGDPRVGVAGGSYGGALALMAAGTDPRIDADAASITWNDLNQSLFPNYSAAAGSGAPTTTPAPSENGDAGVLKRGWAGIFFGAGALPAGAGGSTDAGGDTSGPSAAGQGAAAPVLDPSDPAAACGRFALNVCAAYATSAVGGQPSPETTELLRQRSPSSVAASITAPTLLVQGQRDTLFGLEQADATARQIADAGGSVQVRWFDGGHDAGGTGPVADAAVADFLVDHLTGDPHPADPSFAYTLAGDPTDQGDRARDLVAARYPGLSGEADTERTEFALTSATGTPTQIIARPPGASPSAVSSFPGVGSLSGLPGGASDALGPLLAGDLPGQTASFVSEPLERSYTVTGSTTLDVTVGPTTAESGTVLFAKLYDVSDDGRRTLPSGLVSAVRVAPSATPTTVTVSLPAITHQIAAGHRIEVAFATTDQNYAVPLEPAAISVALTDGRVALPTVPAENTTSSFPVVPVVGITALAALVAALAVAATVRARRRTAADVDPALTDVPLVITDLAKNYANGFRAVDGVSFRVETGQVLGLLGPNGAGKTTTLRMLMGLITPSAGSIRVFGHAVTPGAPVLSRLGSFVEGSGFLPHLSGRDNLELYWRATGRPLADAHLEEALDIADLGRSVDRKVKSYSQGMRQRLAIAQAMLGLPDLMVLDEPTNGLDPPQIRTMRDVLIRYARTGRTVLVSSHLLAEVEQTCTHVVVMNKGVVVSAGTVEDLIGASGPVEFRVDRPADAAEVLRRLDGVGEVVVDEDTGAVKAQLGATDPAVAIRTLVTGGIAVSSASRSTRLEDVFLELVHDDTASGDRPEPTTTSGARA
;
A
#
# COMPACT_ATOMS: atom_id res chain seq x y z
N MET A 1 -58.39 30.67 37.40
CA MET A 1 -57.29 29.76 37.80
C MET A 1 -56.74 29.08 36.55
N PRO A 2 -55.52 29.41 36.11
CA PRO A 2 -54.94 28.86 34.88
C PRO A 2 -53.95 27.72 35.16
N ARG A 3 -53.96 26.75 34.24
CA ARG A 3 -53.10 25.56 34.14
C ARG A 3 -51.60 25.91 34.06
N PRO A 4 -50.69 25.14 34.68
CA PRO A 4 -49.26 25.31 34.44
C PRO A 4 -48.89 24.76 33.06
N ARG A 5 -48.20 25.59 32.28
CA ARG A 5 -47.66 25.28 30.96
C ARG A 5 -46.55 24.22 31.07
N VAL A 6 -46.79 23.04 30.50
CA VAL A 6 -45.73 22.05 30.23
C VAL A 6 -44.95 22.54 29.01
N ARG A 7 -43.65 22.83 29.19
CA ARG A 7 -42.70 23.07 28.09
C ARG A 7 -42.51 21.77 27.29
N PRO A 8 -42.54 21.78 25.95
CA PRO A 8 -42.09 20.62 25.19
C PRO A 8 -40.55 20.53 25.31
N SER A 9 -40.06 19.41 25.85
CA SER A 9 -38.65 19.06 25.78
C SER A 9 -38.31 18.79 24.31
N GLY A 10 -37.58 19.74 23.71
CA GLY A 10 -37.04 19.58 22.37
C GLY A 10 -36.22 18.30 22.28
N ARG A 11 -36.70 17.35 21.48
CA ARG A 11 -35.90 16.21 21.02
C ARG A 11 -34.64 16.78 20.36
N SER A 12 -33.48 16.56 20.96
CA SER A 12 -32.19 16.91 20.38
C SER A 12 -31.92 16.03 19.16
N LEU A 13 -32.45 16.45 18.00
CA LEU A 13 -32.15 15.88 16.68
C LEU A 13 -30.73 16.21 16.19
N LEU A 14 -29.90 16.85 17.02
CA LEU A 14 -28.58 17.36 16.61
C LEU A 14 -27.41 16.41 16.89
N ALA A 15 -27.59 15.24 17.49
CA ALA A 15 -26.45 14.39 17.85
C ALA A 15 -25.91 13.50 16.71
N ARG A 16 -26.71 13.16 15.70
CA ARG A 16 -26.27 12.38 14.52
C ARG A 16 -25.62 13.22 13.41
N PRO A 17 -26.13 14.42 13.04
CA PRO A 17 -25.45 15.24 12.04
C PRO A 17 -24.17 15.89 12.59
N VAL A 18 -24.02 16.03 13.93
CA VAL A 18 -22.79 16.57 14.52
C VAL A 18 -21.67 15.54 14.58
N VAL A 19 -21.94 14.24 14.76
CA VAL A 19 -20.90 13.20 14.75
C VAL A 19 -20.51 12.82 13.33
N ILE A 20 -21.47 12.71 12.41
CA ILE A 20 -21.15 12.57 10.98
C ILE A 20 -20.48 13.84 10.48
N GLY A 21 -20.95 15.01 10.91
CA GLY A 21 -20.30 16.29 10.66
C GLY A 21 -18.87 16.33 11.19
N LEU A 22 -18.59 15.83 12.40
CA LEU A 22 -17.24 15.81 12.98
C LEU A 22 -16.33 14.78 12.30
N VAL A 23 -16.86 13.60 11.93
CA VAL A 23 -16.08 12.59 11.21
C VAL A 23 -15.81 13.05 9.79
N VAL A 24 -16.76 13.71 9.13
CA VAL A 24 -16.53 14.37 7.84
C VAL A 24 -15.58 15.55 8.01
N LEU A 25 -15.62 16.31 9.11
CA LEU A 25 -14.67 17.40 9.37
C LEU A 25 -13.27 16.88 9.71
N VAL A 26 -13.15 15.73 10.38
CA VAL A 26 -11.88 15.07 10.69
C VAL A 26 -11.33 14.36 9.46
N VAL A 27 -12.16 13.74 8.63
CA VAL A 27 -11.76 13.21 7.33
C VAL A 27 -11.43 14.34 6.37
N LEU A 28 -12.15 15.46 6.37
CA LEU A 28 -11.80 16.66 5.59
C LEU A 28 -10.63 17.43 6.18
N ALA A 29 -10.31 17.29 7.47
CA ALA A 29 -9.10 17.83 8.09
C ALA A 29 -7.91 16.89 7.92
N ILE A 30 -8.12 15.58 7.79
CA ILE A 30 -7.06 14.60 7.48
C ILE A 30 -6.80 14.60 5.98
N VAL A 31 -7.82 14.57 5.14
CA VAL A 31 -7.74 14.86 3.70
C VAL A 31 -7.30 16.29 3.49
N GLY A 32 -7.69 17.23 4.36
CA GLY A 32 -7.22 18.60 4.35
C GLY A 32 -5.77 18.71 4.76
N VAL A 33 -5.25 17.94 5.71
CA VAL A 33 -3.84 17.94 6.14
C VAL A 33 -2.96 17.09 5.23
N VAL A 34 -3.51 16.05 4.60
CA VAL A 34 -2.86 15.25 3.55
C VAL A 34 -2.86 16.03 2.24
N ALA A 35 -3.96 16.71 1.89
CA ALA A 35 -4.01 17.67 0.79
C ALA A 35 -3.18 18.93 1.10
N LEU A 36 -3.15 19.45 2.33
CA LEU A 36 -2.21 20.51 2.74
C LEU A 36 -0.78 19.97 2.91
N ARG A 37 -0.52 18.67 2.70
CA ARG A 37 0.84 18.13 2.55
C ARG A 37 1.19 17.76 1.12
N THR A 38 0.21 17.51 0.26
CA THR A 38 0.42 17.41 -1.19
C THR A 38 0.16 18.74 -1.92
N THR A 39 -0.33 19.78 -1.23
CA THR A 39 -0.64 21.12 -1.76
C THR A 39 -0.53 22.25 -0.71
N ALA A 40 0.34 22.15 0.29
CA ALA A 40 0.77 23.35 1.01
C ALA A 40 2.30 23.38 1.18
N SER A 41 3.00 23.45 0.04
CA SER A 41 3.87 24.61 -0.09
C SER A 41 2.93 25.82 -0.01
N ASP A 42 3.12 26.71 0.97
CA ASP A 42 2.59 28.06 0.87
C ASP A 42 3.17 28.63 -0.43
N THR A 43 2.48 28.38 -1.53
CA THR A 43 2.74 29.03 -2.80
C THR A 43 2.15 30.40 -2.60
N THR A 44 2.95 31.30 -2.03
CA THR A 44 2.97 32.69 -2.51
C THR A 44 2.77 32.61 -4.01
N ALA A 45 1.73 33.26 -4.53
CA ALA A 45 1.33 33.10 -5.92
C ALA A 45 2.51 33.54 -6.82
N VAL A 46 3.32 32.59 -7.28
CA VAL A 46 4.45 32.86 -8.15
C VAL A 46 3.88 33.37 -9.46
N ARG A 47 4.18 34.62 -9.79
CA ARG A 47 3.71 35.24 -11.02
C ARG A 47 4.64 34.82 -12.15
N THR A 48 4.07 34.29 -13.23
CA THR A 48 4.85 33.91 -14.43
C THR A 48 4.68 34.92 -15.56
N GLU A 49 5.75 35.15 -16.30
CA GLU A 49 5.78 35.96 -17.53
C GLU A 49 6.40 35.14 -18.67
N GLU A 50 5.62 34.89 -19.72
CA GLU A 50 6.11 34.23 -20.94
C GLU A 50 6.95 35.21 -21.77
N VAL A 51 8.15 34.81 -22.15
CA VAL A 51 9.12 35.66 -22.85
C VAL A 51 9.73 34.90 -24.02
N VAL A 52 9.76 35.53 -25.20
CA VAL A 52 10.56 35.05 -26.34
C VAL A 52 11.75 35.99 -26.53
N ARG A 53 12.96 35.44 -26.57
CA ARG A 53 14.20 36.22 -26.71
C ARG A 53 14.86 35.93 -28.06
N GLU A 54 15.10 36.99 -28.83
CA GLU A 54 15.92 36.89 -30.03
C GLU A 54 17.40 36.96 -29.66
N VAL A 55 18.16 35.96 -30.08
CA VAL A 55 19.61 35.85 -29.87
C VAL A 55 20.31 35.55 -31.20
N PRO A 56 21.57 35.96 -31.40
CA PRO A 56 22.28 35.70 -32.65
C PRO A 56 22.41 34.20 -32.98
N GLU A 57 22.28 33.81 -34.25
CA GLU A 57 22.47 32.42 -34.70
C GLU A 57 23.90 31.90 -34.41
N GLY A 58 24.87 32.81 -34.35
CA GLY A 58 26.25 32.53 -33.94
C GLY A 58 27.07 33.82 -33.87
N PRO A 59 28.36 33.74 -33.52
CA PRO A 59 29.22 34.90 -33.33
C PRO A 59 29.27 35.79 -34.59
N GLY A 60 28.93 37.06 -34.44
CA GLY A 60 28.94 38.04 -35.54
C GLY A 60 27.83 37.85 -36.61
N SER A 61 26.90 36.92 -36.41
CA SER A 61 25.77 36.70 -37.32
C SER A 61 24.72 37.81 -37.19
N SER A 62 24.16 38.26 -38.32
CA SER A 62 22.98 39.14 -38.34
C SER A 62 21.66 38.36 -38.27
N SER A 63 21.69 37.05 -38.48
CA SER A 63 20.52 36.18 -38.31
C SER A 63 20.31 35.86 -36.84
N THR A 64 19.06 35.76 -36.41
CA THR A 64 18.68 35.45 -35.02
C THR A 64 17.91 34.14 -34.92
N VAL A 65 17.95 33.54 -33.74
CA VAL A 65 17.03 32.47 -33.31
C VAL A 65 16.19 32.99 -32.15
N GLN A 66 15.04 32.35 -31.94
CA GLN A 66 14.11 32.67 -30.87
C GLN A 66 14.24 31.63 -29.77
N LEU A 67 14.50 32.07 -28.55
CA LEU A 67 14.47 31.26 -27.35
C LEU A 67 13.15 31.48 -26.63
N ASP A 68 12.43 30.40 -26.40
CA ASP A 68 11.21 30.36 -25.61
C ASP A 68 11.56 30.22 -24.12
N ALA A 69 11.13 31.19 -23.31
CA ALA A 69 11.44 31.28 -21.90
C ALA A 69 10.23 31.68 -21.05
N THR A 70 10.31 31.41 -19.76
CA THR A 70 9.33 31.82 -18.76
C THR A 70 10.09 32.39 -17.56
N VAL A 71 9.70 33.60 -17.14
CA VAL A 71 10.22 34.26 -15.95
C VAL A 71 9.24 34.04 -14.79
N TYR A 72 9.74 33.53 -13.68
CA TYR A 72 8.99 33.28 -12.44
C TYR A 72 9.40 34.34 -11.44
N LEU A 73 8.41 35.08 -10.95
CA LEU A 73 8.62 36.24 -10.11
C LEU A 73 8.16 35.94 -8.68
N PRO A 74 9.06 36.10 -7.69
CA PRO A 74 8.73 35.96 -6.28
C PRO A 74 7.82 37.09 -5.82
N ASP A 75 6.98 36.82 -4.81
CA ASP A 75 6.14 37.84 -4.16
C ASP A 75 6.95 38.58 -3.08
N VAL A 76 7.95 39.35 -3.52
CA VAL A 76 8.82 40.15 -2.65
C VAL A 76 8.81 41.62 -3.08
N PRO A 77 8.87 42.58 -2.14
CA PRO A 77 8.76 44.01 -2.44
C PRO A 77 10.05 44.62 -3.01
N GLU A 78 11.20 43.95 -2.84
CA GLU A 78 12.51 44.42 -3.27
C GLU A 78 13.07 43.55 -4.41
N PRO A 79 13.95 44.07 -5.28
CA PRO A 79 14.61 43.27 -6.30
C PRO A 79 15.36 42.08 -5.69
N ALA A 80 15.22 40.90 -6.28
CA ALA A 80 15.74 39.65 -5.77
C ALA A 80 16.86 39.08 -6.66
N PRO A 81 17.78 38.25 -6.12
CA PRO A 81 18.71 37.50 -6.94
C PRO A 81 17.99 36.62 -7.97
N ALA A 82 18.64 36.37 -9.09
CA ALA A 82 18.08 35.59 -10.18
C ALA A 82 18.74 34.21 -10.33
N VAL A 83 18.03 33.25 -10.93
CA VAL A 83 18.56 31.96 -11.36
C VAL A 83 18.17 31.71 -12.81
N ILE A 84 19.13 31.33 -13.64
CA ILE A 84 18.86 30.73 -14.95
C ILE A 84 18.78 29.23 -14.79
N LEU A 85 17.64 28.65 -15.19
CA LEU A 85 17.37 27.22 -15.06
C LEU A 85 17.30 26.57 -16.45
N ALA A 86 18.27 25.70 -16.73
CA ALA A 86 18.37 24.96 -17.99
C ALA A 86 17.77 23.56 -17.88
N HIS A 87 17.01 23.15 -18.90
CA HIS A 87 16.35 21.85 -18.93
C HIS A 87 17.30 20.69 -19.29
N GLY A 88 16.94 19.47 -18.87
CA GLY A 88 17.62 18.23 -19.29
C GLY A 88 17.38 17.88 -20.77
N PHE A 89 18.18 16.96 -21.32
CA PHE A 89 18.09 16.63 -22.74
C PHE A 89 16.75 15.97 -23.08
N GLY A 90 16.06 16.47 -24.10
CA GLY A 90 14.73 15.99 -24.50
C GLY A 90 13.58 16.69 -23.77
N GLY A 91 13.86 17.44 -22.71
CA GLY A 91 12.92 18.36 -22.07
C GLY A 91 12.85 19.73 -22.76
N ASP A 92 12.18 20.66 -22.10
CA ASP A 92 12.05 22.07 -22.47
C ASP A 92 11.77 22.91 -21.21
N LYS A 93 11.47 24.21 -21.34
CA LYS A 93 11.21 25.06 -20.17
C LYS A 93 10.09 24.53 -19.23
N SER A 94 9.14 23.75 -19.76
CA SER A 94 8.05 23.18 -18.96
C SER A 94 8.49 22.00 -18.10
N SER A 95 9.55 21.29 -18.49
CA SER A 95 10.06 20.16 -17.69
C SER A 95 10.70 20.59 -16.38
N VAL A 96 11.10 21.85 -16.27
CA VAL A 96 11.70 22.44 -15.06
C VAL A 96 10.75 23.41 -14.33
N ASP A 97 9.47 23.46 -14.71
CA ASP A 97 8.46 24.38 -14.15
C ASP A 97 8.26 24.19 -12.64
N GLY A 98 8.30 22.94 -12.15
CA GLY A 98 8.23 22.63 -10.71
C GLY A 98 9.41 23.20 -9.92
N GLN A 99 10.64 22.98 -10.43
CA GLN A 99 11.88 23.51 -9.86
C GLN A 99 11.90 25.04 -9.88
N ALA A 100 11.47 25.65 -11.00
CA ALA A 100 11.40 27.09 -11.13
C ALA A 100 10.42 27.72 -10.14
N ARG A 101 9.26 27.09 -9.89
CA ARG A 101 8.31 27.55 -8.88
C ARG A 101 8.84 27.37 -7.45
N ASP A 102 9.55 26.28 -7.16
CA ASP A 102 10.15 26.09 -5.83
C ASP A 102 11.17 27.18 -5.53
N LEU A 103 12.13 27.41 -6.44
CA LEU A 103 13.11 28.50 -6.34
C LEU A 103 12.45 29.88 -6.23
N ALA A 104 11.39 30.15 -7.00
CA ALA A 104 10.67 31.41 -6.92
C ALA A 104 9.89 31.57 -5.61
N SER A 105 9.33 30.49 -5.07
CA SER A 105 8.68 30.53 -3.75
C SER A 105 9.66 30.82 -2.61
N ARG A 106 10.94 30.50 -2.81
CA ARG A 106 12.06 30.82 -1.90
C ARG A 106 12.64 32.22 -2.07
N GLY A 107 12.00 33.06 -2.89
CA GLY A 107 12.35 34.47 -3.04
C GLY A 107 13.34 34.79 -4.16
N LEU A 108 13.57 33.88 -5.11
CA LEU A 108 14.45 34.10 -6.25
C LEU A 108 13.66 34.45 -7.53
N VAL A 109 14.19 35.31 -8.39
CA VAL A 109 13.68 35.44 -9.76
C VAL A 109 14.20 34.26 -10.58
N VAL A 110 13.35 33.50 -11.26
CA VAL A 110 13.83 32.35 -12.06
C VAL A 110 13.52 32.56 -13.52
N LEU A 111 14.50 32.35 -14.39
CA LEU A 111 14.32 32.30 -15.84
C LEU A 111 14.57 30.88 -16.31
N ALA A 112 13.48 30.14 -16.60
CA ALA A 112 13.55 28.86 -17.28
C ALA A 112 13.42 29.06 -18.78
N TYR A 113 14.26 28.40 -19.58
CA TYR A 113 14.22 28.56 -21.04
C TYR A 113 14.40 27.22 -21.74
N SER A 114 13.84 27.11 -22.94
CA SER A 114 14.08 26.00 -23.86
C SER A 114 15.31 26.31 -24.71
N ALA A 115 16.33 25.46 -24.69
CA ALA A 115 17.51 25.60 -25.53
C ALA A 115 17.16 25.46 -27.02
N ARG A 116 18.11 25.82 -27.90
CA ARG A 116 17.89 25.80 -29.36
C ARG A 116 17.41 24.45 -29.84
N GLY A 117 16.36 24.46 -30.66
CA GLY A 117 15.76 23.24 -31.19
C GLY A 117 14.96 22.42 -30.17
N PHE A 118 14.70 22.90 -28.96
CA PHE A 118 13.77 22.29 -27.98
C PHE A 118 12.52 23.15 -27.79
N GLY A 119 11.41 22.53 -27.38
CA GLY A 119 10.15 23.23 -27.15
C GLY A 119 9.73 24.09 -28.35
N ALA A 120 9.39 25.35 -28.07
CA ALA A 120 9.09 26.34 -29.09
C ALA A 120 10.31 27.16 -29.56
N SER A 121 11.51 26.90 -29.02
CA SER A 121 12.73 27.59 -29.46
C SER A 121 13.15 27.15 -30.86
N THR A 122 13.59 28.13 -31.67
CA THR A 122 14.11 27.86 -33.02
C THR A 122 15.61 27.53 -32.99
N GLY A 123 16.23 27.34 -34.15
CA GLY A 123 17.64 26.94 -34.27
C GLY A 123 17.85 25.42 -34.24
N ARG A 124 19.10 25.00 -34.00
CA ARG A 124 19.54 23.59 -34.00
C ARG A 124 20.27 23.25 -32.71
N ILE A 125 20.13 22.00 -32.27
CA ILE A 125 20.78 21.47 -31.07
C ILE A 125 22.28 21.36 -31.33
N GLY A 126 23.06 22.15 -30.59
CA GLY A 126 24.52 22.27 -30.73
C GLY A 126 25.33 21.39 -29.76
N LEU A 127 24.66 20.79 -28.78
CA LEU A 127 25.26 20.08 -27.64
C LEU A 127 26.18 20.97 -26.82
N ASN A 128 25.63 21.96 -26.11
CA ASN A 128 26.36 22.93 -25.28
C ASN A 128 27.43 23.71 -26.06
N ASP A 129 27.11 24.05 -27.31
CA ASP A 129 28.01 24.82 -28.17
C ASP A 129 28.37 26.18 -27.53
N PRO A 130 29.66 26.45 -27.22
CA PRO A 130 30.08 27.70 -26.59
C PRO A 130 29.67 28.95 -27.36
N ASP A 131 29.64 28.85 -28.69
CA ASP A 131 29.34 29.95 -29.61
C ASP A 131 27.83 30.11 -29.86
N ARG A 132 27.01 29.21 -29.31
CA ARG A 132 25.54 29.21 -29.47
C ARG A 132 24.85 29.06 -28.13
N GLU A 133 24.61 27.83 -27.67
CA GLU A 133 23.76 27.56 -26.50
C GLU A 133 24.35 28.10 -25.18
N VAL A 134 25.67 28.19 -25.05
CA VAL A 134 26.29 28.88 -23.90
C VAL A 134 26.23 30.40 -24.05
N ALA A 135 26.41 30.92 -25.27
CA ALA A 135 26.24 32.35 -25.56
C ALA A 135 24.78 32.81 -25.35
N ASP A 136 23.81 31.93 -25.57
CA ASP A 136 22.40 32.14 -25.27
C ASP A 136 22.19 32.38 -23.77
N ALA A 137 22.80 31.57 -22.90
CA ALA A 137 22.74 31.77 -21.46
C ALA A 137 23.28 33.16 -21.08
N ARG A 138 24.40 33.61 -21.66
CA ARG A 138 24.95 34.96 -21.44
C ARG A 138 24.00 36.06 -21.91
N ALA A 139 23.33 35.88 -23.06
CA ALA A 139 22.33 36.82 -23.54
C ALA A 139 21.08 36.87 -22.63
N LEU A 140 20.75 35.77 -21.96
CA LEU A 140 19.69 35.72 -20.94
C LEU A 140 20.12 36.41 -19.64
N ILE A 141 21.40 36.31 -19.25
CA ILE A 141 21.98 37.10 -18.15
C ILE A 141 21.88 38.60 -18.47
N ASP A 142 22.23 39.01 -19.70
CA ASP A 142 22.08 40.40 -20.14
C ASP A 142 20.63 40.87 -20.06
N TYR A 143 19.67 40.02 -20.41
CA TYR A 143 18.26 40.33 -20.25
C TYR A 143 17.86 40.49 -18.78
N LEU A 144 18.27 39.58 -17.90
CA LEU A 144 18.01 39.68 -16.46
C LEU A 144 18.59 40.96 -15.87
N ALA A 145 19.77 41.41 -16.32
CA ALA A 145 20.39 42.65 -15.90
C ALA A 145 19.55 43.91 -16.22
N THR A 146 18.59 43.82 -17.15
CA THR A 146 17.68 44.92 -17.51
C THR A 146 16.37 44.91 -16.73
N ARG A 147 16.09 43.87 -15.94
CA ARG A 147 14.82 43.69 -15.25
C ARG A 147 14.81 44.45 -13.91
N PRO A 148 13.75 45.23 -13.62
CA PRO A 148 13.65 45.94 -12.34
C PRO A 148 13.45 45.00 -11.15
N GLU A 149 12.98 43.78 -11.37
CA GLU A 149 12.78 42.77 -10.32
C GLU A 149 14.08 42.05 -9.92
N VAL A 150 15.15 42.20 -10.70
CA VAL A 150 16.42 41.51 -10.49
C VAL A 150 17.39 42.40 -9.73
N ARG A 151 17.96 41.87 -8.64
CA ARG A 151 19.01 42.52 -7.88
C ARG A 151 20.29 42.60 -8.73
N LEU A 152 20.90 43.78 -8.76
CA LEU A 152 22.19 44.00 -9.43
C LEU A 152 23.29 44.23 -8.40
N ASP A 153 24.44 43.57 -8.58
CA ASP A 153 25.64 43.81 -7.78
C ASP A 153 26.42 45.02 -8.33
N ALA A 154 26.34 45.27 -9.64
CA ALA A 154 26.81 46.49 -10.31
C ALA A 154 25.95 46.81 -11.56
N PRO A 155 26.07 48.00 -12.19
CA PRO A 155 25.33 48.31 -13.40
C PRO A 155 25.61 47.30 -14.53
N GLY A 156 24.58 46.58 -14.98
CA GLY A 156 24.71 45.51 -15.99
C GLY A 156 25.20 44.17 -15.46
N ASP A 157 25.34 44.03 -14.14
CA ASP A 157 25.85 42.86 -13.45
C ASP A 157 24.78 42.35 -12.46
N PRO A 158 23.90 41.42 -12.90
CA PRO A 158 22.85 40.89 -12.06
C PRO A 158 23.43 39.89 -11.06
N ARG A 159 22.93 39.91 -9.83
CA ARG A 159 23.17 38.82 -8.89
C ARG A 159 22.50 37.56 -9.43
N VAL A 160 23.25 36.60 -9.96
CA VAL A 160 22.70 35.50 -10.73
C VAL A 160 23.39 34.16 -10.45
N GLY A 161 22.57 33.13 -10.24
CA GLY A 161 23.02 31.74 -10.27
C GLY A 161 22.61 31.03 -11.55
N VAL A 162 23.24 29.90 -11.84
CA VAL A 162 22.86 28.99 -12.92
C VAL A 162 22.65 27.59 -12.38
N ALA A 163 21.67 26.88 -12.93
CA ALA A 163 21.41 25.51 -12.53
C ALA A 163 20.80 24.66 -13.63
N GLY A 164 20.96 23.35 -13.53
CA GLY A 164 20.30 22.38 -14.40
C GLY A 164 20.71 20.93 -14.14
N GLY A 165 19.90 20.01 -14.65
CA GLY A 165 20.19 18.58 -14.66
C GLY A 165 20.64 18.09 -16.03
N SER A 166 21.49 17.06 -16.10
CA SER A 166 21.88 16.42 -17.36
C SER A 166 22.46 17.44 -18.34
N TYR A 167 21.96 17.52 -19.57
CA TYR A 167 22.33 18.55 -20.55
C TYR A 167 22.25 19.99 -20.03
N GLY A 168 21.27 20.30 -19.19
CA GLY A 168 21.15 21.61 -18.55
C GLY A 168 22.24 21.87 -17.50
N GLY A 169 22.68 20.82 -16.80
CA GLY A 169 23.80 20.91 -15.87
C GLY A 169 25.13 21.18 -16.59
N ALA A 170 25.33 20.59 -17.77
CA ALA A 170 26.48 20.91 -18.62
C ALA A 170 26.40 22.35 -19.14
N LEU A 171 25.23 22.87 -19.52
CA LEU A 171 25.05 24.29 -19.84
C LEU A 171 25.40 25.20 -18.66
N ALA A 172 24.97 24.85 -17.45
CA ALA A 172 25.22 25.61 -16.22
C ALA A 172 26.73 25.73 -15.95
N LEU A 173 27.44 24.60 -15.91
CA LEU A 173 28.90 24.56 -15.74
C LEU A 173 29.64 25.36 -16.83
N MET A 174 29.20 25.21 -18.09
CA MET A 174 29.81 25.92 -19.22
C MET A 174 29.59 27.42 -19.16
N ALA A 175 28.40 27.86 -18.73
CA ALA A 175 28.09 29.26 -18.49
C ALA A 175 28.95 29.80 -17.34
N ALA A 176 28.99 29.10 -16.20
CA ALA A 176 29.79 29.49 -15.03
C ALA A 176 31.29 29.60 -15.34
N GLY A 177 31.83 28.72 -16.18
CA GLY A 177 33.24 28.75 -16.57
C GLY A 177 33.59 29.85 -17.58
N THR A 178 32.59 30.58 -18.09
CA THR A 178 32.82 31.55 -19.17
C THR A 178 32.17 32.92 -18.98
N ASP A 179 31.22 33.07 -18.06
CA ASP A 179 30.64 34.35 -17.68
C ASP A 179 30.96 34.64 -16.19
N PRO A 180 31.87 35.59 -15.89
CA PRO A 180 32.33 35.86 -14.53
C PRO A 180 31.26 36.52 -13.64
N ARG A 181 30.09 36.88 -14.19
CA ARG A 181 28.97 37.48 -13.44
C ARG A 181 28.16 36.44 -12.66
N ILE A 182 28.42 35.15 -12.86
CA ILE A 182 27.70 34.09 -12.16
C ILE A 182 28.23 33.97 -10.73
N ASP A 183 27.33 34.10 -9.76
CA ASP A 183 27.64 34.09 -8.33
C ASP A 183 27.56 32.70 -7.69
N ALA A 184 26.80 31.78 -8.28
CA ALA A 184 26.61 30.42 -7.79
C ALA A 184 26.23 29.47 -8.94
N ASP A 185 26.72 28.24 -8.90
CA ASP A 185 26.45 27.21 -9.91
C ASP A 185 26.01 25.90 -9.26
N ALA A 186 24.97 25.26 -9.80
CA ALA A 186 24.48 23.98 -9.31
C ALA A 186 24.14 23.03 -10.46
N ALA A 187 24.92 21.98 -10.61
CA ALA A 187 24.79 21.03 -11.70
C ALA A 187 24.49 19.63 -11.19
N SER A 188 23.43 19.03 -11.73
CA SER A 188 22.95 17.70 -11.33
C SER A 188 23.10 16.69 -12.45
N ILE A 189 23.46 15.45 -12.10
CA ILE A 189 23.49 14.27 -13.00
C ILE A 189 24.09 14.59 -14.38
N THR A 190 25.22 15.28 -14.43
CA THR A 190 25.79 15.80 -15.69
C THR A 190 27.17 15.22 -15.97
N TRP A 191 27.74 15.54 -17.13
CA TRP A 191 29.08 15.15 -17.53
C TRP A 191 30.11 16.25 -17.28
N ASN A 192 31.36 15.84 -17.08
CA ASN A 192 32.52 16.69 -17.27
C ASN A 192 32.97 16.65 -18.74
N ASP A 193 33.03 15.46 -19.32
CA ASP A 193 33.45 15.22 -20.71
C ASP A 193 32.46 14.29 -21.42
N LEU A 194 31.77 14.80 -22.44
CA LEU A 194 30.76 14.08 -23.19
C LEU A 194 31.36 12.98 -24.06
N ASN A 195 32.59 13.17 -24.58
CA ASN A 195 33.29 12.12 -25.30
C ASN A 195 33.54 10.95 -24.36
N GLN A 196 34.08 11.21 -23.17
CA GLN A 196 34.34 10.16 -22.19
C GLN A 196 33.05 9.52 -21.68
N SER A 197 31.98 10.29 -21.51
CA SER A 197 30.67 9.77 -21.08
C SER A 197 30.06 8.80 -22.10
N LEU A 198 30.13 9.13 -23.40
CA LEU A 198 29.60 8.29 -24.48
C LEU A 198 30.57 7.18 -24.90
N PHE A 199 31.88 7.38 -24.71
CA PHE A 199 32.96 6.47 -25.06
C PHE A 199 33.91 6.28 -23.86
N PRO A 200 33.47 5.63 -22.77
CA PRO A 200 34.31 5.38 -21.59
C PRO A 200 35.61 4.64 -21.92
N ASN A 201 36.61 4.82 -21.04
CA ASN A 201 37.99 4.33 -21.19
C ASN A 201 38.67 4.76 -22.51
N TYR A 202 38.41 5.99 -22.93
CA TYR A 202 39.18 6.67 -23.98
C TYR A 202 40.49 7.21 -23.38
N SER A 203 41.64 6.99 -24.03
CA SER A 203 42.89 7.64 -23.61
C SER A 203 43.01 9.04 -24.18
N ALA A 204 43.38 10.00 -23.34
CA ALA A 204 43.86 11.29 -23.82
C ALA A 204 45.27 11.09 -24.40
N ALA A 205 45.56 11.69 -25.56
CA ALA A 205 46.88 11.62 -26.17
C ALA A 205 47.98 12.04 -25.18
N ALA A 206 49.09 11.30 -25.15
CA ALA A 206 50.25 11.65 -24.32
C ALA A 206 50.69 13.10 -24.61
N GLY A 207 50.72 13.95 -23.58
CA GLY A 207 51.06 15.37 -23.70
C GLY A 207 49.87 16.34 -23.86
N SER A 208 48.62 15.87 -23.75
CA SER A 208 47.40 16.70 -23.82
C SER A 208 47.15 17.62 -22.62
N GLY A 209 47.97 17.56 -21.56
CA GLY A 209 47.82 18.40 -20.37
C GLY A 209 46.60 18.10 -19.51
N ALA A 210 45.77 17.13 -19.89
CA ALA A 210 44.67 16.63 -19.06
C ALA A 210 45.25 15.92 -17.83
N PRO A 211 44.75 16.18 -16.60
CA PRO A 211 45.23 15.52 -15.39
C PRO A 211 45.14 13.99 -15.55
N THR A 212 46.29 13.32 -15.59
CA THR A 212 46.43 11.87 -15.67
C THR A 212 46.03 11.15 -14.36
N THR A 213 45.42 11.86 -13.43
CA THR A 213 45.02 11.38 -12.10
C THR A 213 43.52 11.13 -11.97
N THR A 214 42.72 11.46 -12.98
CA THR A 214 41.29 11.13 -12.94
C THR A 214 41.11 9.63 -13.29
N PRO A 215 40.13 8.90 -12.76
CA PRO A 215 39.75 7.57 -13.30
C PRO A 215 39.27 7.62 -14.76
N ALA A 216 39.31 8.79 -15.40
CA ALA A 216 38.56 9.14 -16.59
C ALA A 216 39.28 8.82 -17.92
N PRO A 217 40.61 8.98 -18.06
CA PRO A 217 41.38 8.35 -19.12
C PRO A 217 42.19 7.15 -18.60
N SER A 218 42.08 6.01 -19.28
CA SER A 218 43.04 4.92 -19.14
C SER A 218 44.31 5.23 -19.94
N GLU A 219 45.49 5.04 -19.36
CA GLU A 219 46.73 5.03 -20.15
C GLU A 219 46.66 3.88 -21.17
N ASN A 220 46.87 4.17 -22.47
CA ASN A 220 47.04 3.22 -23.59
C ASN A 220 45.81 2.76 -24.43
N GLY A 221 44.80 3.62 -24.69
CA GLY A 221 43.63 3.26 -25.53
C GLY A 221 43.26 4.30 -26.60
N ASP A 222 43.45 4.00 -27.89
CA ASP A 222 43.21 4.95 -29.00
C ASP A 222 41.72 5.34 -29.21
N ALA A 223 40.76 4.50 -28.78
CA ALA A 223 39.32 4.76 -28.90
C ALA A 223 38.52 4.09 -27.76
N GLY A 224 37.62 4.84 -27.11
CA GLY A 224 36.76 4.31 -26.04
C GLY A 224 35.70 3.32 -26.54
N VAL A 225 34.79 2.90 -25.66
CA VAL A 225 33.71 1.96 -26.01
C VAL A 225 32.37 2.69 -26.07
N LEU A 226 31.73 2.77 -27.25
CA LEU A 226 30.46 3.46 -27.38
C LEU A 226 29.36 2.83 -26.49
N LYS A 227 28.75 3.63 -25.62
CA LYS A 227 27.49 3.32 -24.90
C LYS A 227 26.31 3.33 -25.87
N ARG A 228 26.22 2.32 -26.74
CA ARG A 228 25.25 2.26 -27.85
C ARG A 228 23.80 2.42 -27.39
N GLY A 229 23.42 1.84 -26.24
CA GLY A 229 22.07 1.97 -25.69
C GLY A 229 21.70 3.43 -25.40
N TRP A 230 22.52 4.10 -24.58
CA TRP A 230 22.32 5.51 -24.23
C TRP A 230 22.46 6.45 -25.43
N ALA A 231 23.48 6.25 -26.26
CA ALA A 231 23.66 7.07 -27.46
C ALA A 231 22.46 6.94 -28.41
N GLY A 232 21.89 5.74 -28.56
CA GLY A 232 20.66 5.53 -29.33
C GLY A 232 19.47 6.33 -28.79
N ILE A 233 19.27 6.35 -27.46
CA ILE A 233 18.20 7.13 -26.82
C ILE A 233 18.43 8.63 -26.99
N PHE A 234 19.64 9.09 -26.67
CA PHE A 234 20.02 10.50 -26.70
C PHE A 234 19.85 11.09 -28.11
N PHE A 235 20.43 10.46 -29.13
CA PHE A 235 20.32 10.94 -30.50
C PHE A 235 18.95 10.62 -31.14
N GLY A 236 18.26 9.58 -30.70
CA GLY A 236 16.89 9.29 -31.11
C GLY A 236 15.90 10.37 -30.65
N ALA A 237 16.02 10.87 -29.43
CA ALA A 237 15.17 11.93 -28.90
C ALA A 237 15.31 13.24 -29.68
N GLY A 238 16.52 13.59 -30.10
CA GLY A 238 16.77 14.76 -30.95
C GLY A 238 16.37 14.59 -32.42
N ALA A 239 16.19 13.35 -32.89
CA ALA A 239 15.76 13.06 -34.26
C ALA A 239 14.26 13.33 -34.51
N LEU A 240 13.44 13.32 -33.44
CA LEU A 240 12.00 13.55 -33.52
C LEU A 240 11.64 15.05 -33.64
N PRO A 241 10.48 15.39 -34.25
CA PRO A 241 9.97 16.76 -34.28
C PRO A 241 9.76 17.37 -32.89
N ALA A 242 9.88 18.69 -32.77
CA ALA A 242 9.58 19.42 -31.54
C ALA A 242 8.13 19.12 -31.07
N GLY A 243 7.97 18.72 -29.80
CA GLY A 243 6.68 18.34 -29.19
C GLY A 243 6.29 16.86 -29.31
N ALA A 244 7.08 15.99 -29.95
CA ALA A 244 6.84 14.54 -30.01
C ALA A 244 7.60 13.74 -28.94
N GLY A 245 8.46 14.39 -28.14
CA GLY A 245 9.17 13.76 -27.03
C GLY A 245 8.26 13.58 -25.82
N GLY A 246 7.83 12.35 -25.55
CA GLY A 246 7.31 12.02 -24.22
C GLY A 246 8.44 12.16 -23.21
N SER A 247 8.16 12.85 -22.10
CA SER A 247 9.06 13.02 -20.95
C SER A 247 9.73 11.70 -20.57
N THR A 248 11.05 11.62 -20.65
CA THR A 248 11.83 10.54 -20.03
C THR A 248 12.17 10.83 -18.57
N ASP A 249 11.92 12.06 -18.08
CA ASP A 249 11.97 12.40 -16.67
C ASP A 249 10.63 12.05 -16.01
N ALA A 250 10.57 10.86 -15.41
CA ALA A 250 9.45 10.42 -14.59
C ALA A 250 9.57 11.00 -13.17
N GLY A 251 9.44 12.33 -13.05
CA GLY A 251 9.47 13.05 -11.77
C GLY A 251 8.34 14.07 -11.55
N GLY A 252 7.55 14.39 -12.58
CA GLY A 252 6.46 15.37 -12.47
C GLY A 252 5.09 14.72 -12.27
N ASP A 253 4.36 15.14 -11.22
CA ASP A 253 2.94 14.85 -11.00
C ASP A 253 2.11 15.28 -12.22
N THR A 254 1.72 14.32 -13.07
CA THR A 254 0.83 14.57 -14.22
C THR A 254 -0.63 14.58 -13.76
N SER A 255 -1.02 15.63 -13.05
CA SER A 255 -2.43 15.95 -12.79
C SER A 255 -2.79 17.39 -13.20
N GLY A 256 -2.61 17.68 -14.49
CA GLY A 256 -3.12 18.89 -15.13
C GLY A 256 -3.69 18.57 -16.51
N PRO A 257 -4.85 19.13 -16.91
CA PRO A 257 -5.40 18.89 -18.24
C PRO A 257 -4.45 19.49 -19.27
N SER A 258 -3.92 18.65 -20.16
CA SER A 258 -3.15 19.09 -21.32
C SER A 258 -4.03 20.02 -22.17
N ALA A 259 -3.67 21.31 -22.18
CA ALA A 259 -4.19 22.23 -23.16
C ALA A 259 -3.67 21.77 -24.53
N ALA A 260 -4.56 21.18 -25.32
CA ALA A 260 -4.32 20.89 -26.72
C ALA A 260 -4.07 22.22 -27.47
N GLY A 261 -2.81 22.63 -27.53
CA GLY A 261 -2.33 23.69 -28.40
C GLY A 261 -2.46 23.26 -29.86
N GLN A 262 -3.07 24.12 -30.68
CA GLN A 262 -3.31 23.88 -32.09
C GLN A 262 -2.00 23.76 -32.87
N GLY A 263 -1.77 22.57 -33.45
CA GLY A 263 -1.17 22.35 -34.77
C GLY A 263 0.17 23.00 -35.11
N ALA A 264 1.27 22.31 -34.80
CA ALA A 264 2.40 22.25 -35.72
C ALA A 264 2.34 20.90 -36.44
N ALA A 265 2.19 20.91 -37.77
CA ALA A 265 2.28 19.70 -38.56
C ALA A 265 3.67 19.09 -38.39
N ALA A 266 3.75 17.77 -38.12
CA ALA A 266 5.02 17.07 -38.11
C ALA A 266 5.75 17.34 -39.44
N PRO A 267 7.02 17.77 -39.43
CA PRO A 267 7.78 17.98 -40.65
C PRO A 267 7.81 16.67 -41.43
N VAL A 268 7.37 16.73 -42.69
CA VAL A 268 7.51 15.62 -43.63
C VAL A 268 9.01 15.45 -43.88
N LEU A 269 9.59 14.36 -43.36
CA LEU A 269 10.98 14.02 -43.64
C LEU A 269 11.11 13.77 -45.15
N ASP A 270 11.92 14.56 -45.83
CA ASP A 270 12.28 14.32 -47.23
C ASP A 270 13.34 13.21 -47.27
N PRO A 271 13.01 12.00 -47.77
CA PRO A 271 13.96 10.89 -47.83
C PRO A 271 15.13 11.15 -48.79
N SER A 272 15.08 12.22 -49.59
CA SER A 272 16.16 12.65 -50.47
C SER A 272 17.12 13.67 -49.84
N ASP A 273 16.80 14.20 -48.65
CA ASP A 273 17.67 15.09 -47.88
C ASP A 273 18.41 14.30 -46.77
N PRO A 274 19.73 14.08 -46.89
CA PRO A 274 20.52 13.44 -45.84
C PRO A 274 20.46 14.19 -44.50
N ALA A 275 20.22 15.51 -44.52
CA ALA A 275 20.04 16.32 -43.32
C ALA A 275 18.69 16.08 -42.62
N ALA A 276 17.69 15.52 -43.31
CA ALA A 276 16.42 15.14 -42.69
C ALA A 276 16.63 14.04 -41.63
N ALA A 277 17.62 13.15 -41.82
CA ALA A 277 17.99 12.13 -40.84
C ALA A 277 18.60 12.72 -39.55
N CYS A 278 19.06 13.98 -39.58
CA CYS A 278 19.65 14.66 -38.43
C CYS A 278 18.62 15.29 -37.47
N GLY A 279 17.33 15.26 -37.83
CA GLY A 279 16.25 15.82 -37.03
C GLY A 279 16.55 17.25 -36.59
N ARG A 280 16.66 17.49 -35.28
CA ARG A 280 16.87 18.82 -34.66
C ARG A 280 18.34 19.16 -34.42
N PHE A 281 19.27 18.23 -34.61
CA PHE A 281 20.70 18.46 -34.37
C PHE A 281 21.36 19.35 -35.42
N ALA A 282 22.42 20.05 -35.00
CA ALA A 282 23.38 20.64 -35.92
C ALA A 282 24.06 19.54 -36.76
N LEU A 283 24.35 19.84 -38.04
CA LEU A 283 24.84 18.85 -39.00
C LEU A 283 26.15 18.17 -38.57
N ASN A 284 27.07 18.94 -37.99
CA ASN A 284 28.34 18.42 -37.48
C ASN A 284 28.14 17.42 -36.33
N VAL A 285 27.21 17.71 -35.41
CA VAL A 285 26.85 16.80 -34.30
C VAL A 285 26.23 15.51 -34.83
N CYS A 286 25.27 15.63 -35.75
CA CYS A 286 24.64 14.48 -36.37
C CYS A 286 25.64 13.58 -37.13
N ALA A 287 26.53 14.18 -37.92
CA ALA A 287 27.55 13.44 -38.67
C ALA A 287 28.54 12.73 -37.73
N ALA A 288 28.92 13.39 -36.63
CA ALA A 288 29.80 12.84 -35.60
C ALA A 288 29.17 11.61 -34.92
N TYR A 289 27.87 11.65 -34.62
CA TYR A 289 27.15 10.51 -34.08
C TYR A 289 26.99 9.38 -35.11
N ALA A 290 26.51 9.68 -36.32
CA ALA A 290 26.26 8.68 -37.35
C ALA A 290 27.51 7.83 -37.66
N THR A 291 28.66 8.49 -37.75
CA THR A 291 29.95 7.82 -37.97
C THR A 291 30.30 6.90 -36.80
N SER A 292 30.16 7.40 -35.57
CA SER A 292 30.46 6.64 -34.36
C SER A 292 29.51 5.48 -34.11
N ALA A 293 28.22 5.65 -34.42
CA ALA A 293 27.19 4.63 -34.23
C ALA A 293 27.42 3.41 -35.14
N VAL A 294 27.92 3.64 -36.37
CA VAL A 294 28.27 2.58 -37.32
C VAL A 294 29.61 1.92 -36.95
N GLY A 295 30.63 2.71 -36.63
CA GLY A 295 31.98 2.21 -36.33
C GLY A 295 32.18 1.69 -34.90
N GLY A 296 31.27 2.01 -33.97
CA GLY A 296 31.41 1.71 -32.54
C GLY A 296 32.53 2.47 -31.82
N GLN A 297 33.16 3.44 -32.50
CA GLN A 297 34.32 4.23 -32.05
C GLN A 297 34.20 5.67 -32.57
N PRO A 298 34.66 6.69 -31.81
CA PRO A 298 34.67 8.06 -32.28
C PRO A 298 35.84 8.31 -33.24
N SER A 299 35.64 9.17 -34.24
CA SER A 299 36.73 9.75 -35.04
C SER A 299 37.50 10.80 -34.22
N PRO A 300 38.77 11.13 -34.55
CA PRO A 300 39.49 12.22 -33.91
C PRO A 300 38.72 13.55 -33.91
N GLU A 301 38.03 13.85 -35.03
CA GLU A 301 37.19 15.03 -35.18
C GLU A 301 35.95 14.97 -34.26
N THR A 302 35.32 13.80 -34.12
CA THR A 302 34.22 13.58 -33.18
C THR A 302 34.68 13.79 -31.74
N THR A 303 35.82 13.23 -31.36
CA THR A 303 36.39 13.36 -30.02
C THR A 303 36.66 14.83 -29.70
N GLU A 304 37.28 15.56 -30.63
CA GLU A 304 37.54 16.99 -30.48
C GLU A 304 36.25 17.80 -30.34
N LEU A 305 35.27 17.55 -31.22
CA LEU A 305 33.97 18.20 -31.17
C LEU A 305 33.32 18.01 -29.80
N LEU A 306 33.16 16.77 -29.34
CA LEU A 306 32.50 16.47 -28.07
C LEU A 306 33.22 17.10 -26.87
N ARG A 307 34.56 17.18 -26.89
CA ARG A 307 35.34 17.82 -25.82
C ARG A 307 35.13 19.34 -25.79
N GLN A 308 35.12 20.00 -26.95
CA GLN A 308 34.79 21.44 -27.07
C GLN A 308 33.36 21.76 -26.62
N ARG A 309 32.50 20.74 -26.61
CA ARG A 309 31.09 20.77 -26.18
C ARG A 309 30.90 20.36 -24.72
N SER A 310 31.96 20.33 -23.92
CA SER A 310 31.94 19.76 -22.57
C SER A 310 32.51 20.70 -21.50
N PRO A 311 31.99 20.63 -20.25
CA PRO A 311 32.51 21.39 -19.11
C PRO A 311 34.02 21.27 -18.89
N SER A 312 34.63 20.14 -19.26
CA SER A 312 36.08 19.93 -19.17
C SER A 312 36.92 21.00 -19.86
N SER A 313 36.34 21.71 -20.84
CA SER A 313 37.00 22.82 -21.54
C SER A 313 37.06 24.12 -20.74
N VAL A 314 36.23 24.29 -19.71
CA VAL A 314 36.07 25.57 -18.98
C VAL A 314 35.94 25.43 -17.46
N ALA A 315 35.80 24.23 -16.91
CA ALA A 315 35.55 24.03 -15.47
C ALA A 315 36.66 24.60 -14.57
N ALA A 316 37.92 24.56 -15.01
CA ALA A 316 39.04 25.20 -14.30
C ALA A 316 38.97 26.73 -14.26
N SER A 317 38.06 27.35 -15.01
CA SER A 317 37.80 28.80 -14.99
C SER A 317 36.60 29.19 -14.11
N ILE A 318 35.90 28.22 -13.51
CA ILE A 318 34.78 28.49 -12.62
C ILE A 318 35.29 29.05 -11.30
N THR A 319 34.91 30.29 -11.00
CA THR A 319 35.22 30.95 -9.72
C THR A 319 34.04 30.98 -8.76
N ALA A 320 32.83 30.80 -9.28
CA ALA A 320 31.61 30.71 -8.46
C ALA A 320 31.68 29.47 -7.54
N PRO A 321 31.14 29.54 -6.32
CA PRO A 321 30.83 28.34 -5.55
C PRO A 321 29.94 27.40 -6.36
N THR A 322 30.34 26.13 -6.45
CA THR A 322 29.64 25.11 -7.24
C THR A 322 29.14 23.96 -6.38
N LEU A 323 27.89 23.54 -6.60
CA LEU A 323 27.34 22.29 -6.10
C LEU A 323 27.22 21.27 -7.24
N LEU A 324 27.77 20.08 -7.04
CA LEU A 324 27.62 18.94 -7.94
C LEU A 324 26.76 17.86 -7.28
N VAL A 325 25.61 17.54 -7.86
CA VAL A 325 24.70 16.49 -7.36
C VAL A 325 24.67 15.31 -8.32
N GLN A 326 25.29 14.19 -7.97
CA GLN A 326 25.44 13.05 -8.89
C GLN A 326 24.70 11.80 -8.41
N GLY A 327 24.06 11.11 -9.35
CA GLY A 327 23.32 9.88 -9.07
C GLY A 327 24.23 8.65 -8.97
N GLN A 328 24.08 7.86 -7.91
CA GLN A 328 24.82 6.60 -7.69
C GLN A 328 24.41 5.47 -8.64
N ARG A 329 23.29 5.62 -9.34
CA ARG A 329 22.72 4.66 -10.31
C ARG A 329 22.69 5.25 -11.71
N ASP A 330 23.59 6.19 -12.00
CA ASP A 330 23.67 6.84 -13.30
C ASP A 330 24.69 6.13 -14.20
N THR A 331 24.21 5.29 -15.10
CA THR A 331 25.08 4.58 -16.06
C THR A 331 25.42 5.44 -17.28
N LEU A 332 24.75 6.58 -17.47
CA LEU A 332 25.04 7.52 -18.55
C LEU A 332 26.21 8.43 -18.16
N PHE A 333 26.06 9.13 -17.03
CA PHE A 333 27.07 10.02 -16.44
C PHE A 333 27.39 9.50 -15.04
N GLY A 334 28.41 8.65 -14.91
CA GLY A 334 28.73 8.05 -13.62
C GLY A 334 29.35 9.06 -12.64
N LEU A 335 29.60 8.61 -11.41
CA LEU A 335 30.22 9.43 -10.36
C LEU A 335 31.59 9.99 -10.76
N GLU A 336 32.29 9.34 -11.70
CA GLU A 336 33.56 9.82 -12.25
C GLU A 336 33.46 11.15 -12.99
N GLN A 337 32.28 11.50 -13.53
CA GLN A 337 32.06 12.79 -14.18
C GLN A 337 32.04 13.93 -13.16
N ALA A 338 31.29 13.76 -12.07
CA ALA A 338 31.25 14.74 -10.98
C ALA A 338 32.62 14.86 -10.30
N ASP A 339 33.34 13.76 -10.10
CA ASP A 339 34.72 13.76 -9.58
C ASP A 339 35.67 14.59 -10.46
N ALA A 340 35.62 14.39 -11.79
CA ALA A 340 36.46 15.13 -12.73
C ALA A 340 36.19 16.64 -12.71
N THR A 341 34.92 17.04 -12.67
CA THR A 341 34.54 18.45 -12.52
C THR A 341 34.99 19.01 -11.18
N ALA A 342 34.72 18.29 -10.07
CA ALA A 342 35.08 18.74 -8.74
C ALA A 342 36.58 19.02 -8.61
N ARG A 343 37.43 18.10 -9.07
CA ARG A 343 38.88 18.28 -9.03
C ARG A 343 39.36 19.40 -9.95
N GLN A 344 38.82 19.54 -11.17
CA GLN A 344 39.21 20.66 -12.04
C GLN A 344 38.91 22.03 -11.41
N ILE A 345 37.78 22.17 -10.73
CA ILE A 345 37.42 23.39 -10.00
C ILE A 345 38.35 23.58 -8.79
N ALA A 346 38.50 22.53 -7.96
CA ALA A 346 39.30 22.59 -6.74
C ALA A 346 40.79 22.84 -7.00
N ASP A 347 41.37 22.18 -8.01
CA ASP A 347 42.77 22.35 -8.43
C ASP A 347 43.05 23.78 -8.96
N ALA A 348 42.03 24.44 -9.52
CA ALA A 348 42.08 25.84 -9.92
C ALA A 348 41.83 26.82 -8.76
N GLY A 349 41.56 26.32 -7.54
CA GLY A 349 41.29 27.11 -6.34
C GLY A 349 39.83 27.52 -6.15
N GLY A 350 38.90 26.96 -6.94
CA GLY A 350 37.46 27.17 -6.79
C GLY A 350 36.86 26.40 -5.62
N SER A 351 35.65 26.81 -5.19
CA SER A 351 34.91 26.16 -4.11
C SER A 351 33.89 25.19 -4.69
N VAL A 352 33.98 23.91 -4.32
CA VAL A 352 33.06 22.88 -4.80
C VAL A 352 32.53 22.01 -3.67
N GLN A 353 31.24 21.71 -3.72
CA GLN A 353 30.56 20.73 -2.89
C GLN A 353 30.05 19.59 -3.76
N VAL A 354 30.15 18.36 -3.27
CA VAL A 354 29.72 17.16 -4.00
C VAL A 354 28.68 16.41 -3.18
N ARG A 355 27.56 16.04 -3.80
CA ARG A 355 26.52 15.23 -3.17
C ARG A 355 26.20 14.03 -4.05
N TRP A 356 26.27 12.83 -3.48
CA TRP A 356 25.87 11.59 -4.16
C TRP A 356 24.55 11.07 -3.61
N PHE A 357 23.52 10.96 -4.46
CA PHE A 357 22.21 10.46 -4.04
C PHE A 357 21.88 9.13 -4.70
N ASP A 358 21.00 8.34 -4.08
CA ASP A 358 20.49 7.09 -4.65
C ASP A 358 19.48 7.39 -5.78
N GLY A 359 20.01 7.60 -6.98
CA GLY A 359 19.23 7.91 -8.19
C GLY A 359 20.13 8.13 -9.41
N GLY A 360 19.64 8.85 -10.43
CA GLY A 360 20.33 9.04 -11.71
C GLY A 360 19.42 8.76 -12.92
N HIS A 361 19.97 8.83 -14.14
CA HIS A 361 19.20 8.61 -15.37
C HIS A 361 18.53 7.22 -15.45
N ASP A 362 19.13 6.18 -14.89
CA ASP A 362 18.50 4.86 -14.83
C ASP A 362 17.35 4.78 -13.81
N ALA A 363 17.25 5.75 -12.90
CA ALA A 363 16.31 5.79 -11.77
C ALA A 363 15.30 6.96 -11.84
N GLY A 364 15.07 7.53 -13.03
CA GLY A 364 14.05 8.57 -13.25
C GLY A 364 14.56 10.02 -13.14
N GLY A 365 15.88 10.22 -13.10
CA GLY A 365 16.50 11.55 -13.07
C GLY A 365 16.87 11.99 -11.65
N THR A 366 16.69 13.29 -11.36
CA THR A 366 16.82 13.83 -10.00
C THR A 366 15.52 13.61 -9.21
N GLY A 367 15.65 13.41 -7.90
CA GLY A 367 14.50 13.30 -6.99
C GLY A 367 14.30 14.57 -6.15
N PRO A 368 13.19 14.68 -5.38
CA PRO A 368 12.89 15.87 -4.57
C PRO A 368 13.99 16.26 -3.58
N VAL A 369 14.74 15.29 -3.07
CA VAL A 369 15.87 15.53 -2.15
C VAL A 369 17.05 16.19 -2.87
N ALA A 370 17.36 15.73 -4.09
CA ALA A 370 18.42 16.32 -4.91
C ALA A 370 18.04 17.74 -5.38
N ASP A 371 16.78 17.94 -5.77
CA ASP A 371 16.28 19.24 -6.20
C ASP A 371 16.24 20.25 -5.04
N ALA A 372 15.83 19.82 -3.84
CA ALA A 372 15.88 20.65 -2.64
C ALA A 372 17.31 21.06 -2.28
N ALA A 373 18.28 20.14 -2.42
CA ALA A 373 19.70 20.44 -2.20
C ALA A 373 20.22 21.56 -3.11
N VAL A 374 19.84 21.52 -4.40
CA VAL A 374 20.17 22.57 -5.38
C VAL A 374 19.51 23.89 -4.98
N ALA A 375 18.23 23.86 -4.61
CA ALA A 375 17.51 25.06 -4.21
C ALA A 375 18.10 25.72 -2.95
N ASP A 376 18.39 24.92 -1.92
CA ASP A 376 19.00 25.40 -0.67
C ASP A 376 20.37 26.04 -0.96
N PHE A 377 21.22 25.36 -1.72
CA PHE A 377 22.55 25.87 -2.08
C PHE A 377 22.50 27.21 -2.82
N LEU A 378 21.61 27.35 -3.80
CA LEU A 378 21.46 28.58 -4.58
C LEU A 378 20.91 29.72 -3.72
N VAL A 379 19.91 29.45 -2.88
CA VAL A 379 19.35 30.46 -1.96
C VAL A 379 20.45 30.96 -1.02
N ASP A 380 21.22 30.07 -0.41
CA ASP A 380 22.27 30.42 0.55
C ASP A 380 23.34 31.32 -0.08
N HIS A 381 23.85 30.96 -1.25
CA HIS A 381 24.94 31.70 -1.90
C HIS A 381 24.46 33.01 -2.58
N LEU A 382 23.22 33.05 -3.05
CA LEU A 382 22.69 34.23 -3.74
C LEU A 382 22.11 35.27 -2.77
N THR A 383 21.49 34.86 -1.67
CA THR A 383 20.88 35.80 -0.71
C THR A 383 21.88 36.34 0.31
N GLY A 384 22.93 35.57 0.63
CA GLY A 384 24.00 35.97 1.57
C GLY A 384 23.67 35.70 3.04
N ASP A 385 22.61 34.93 3.33
CA ASP A 385 22.30 34.49 4.69
C ASP A 385 23.26 33.35 5.11
N PRO A 386 24.00 33.50 6.23
CA PRO A 386 24.92 32.46 6.69
C PRO A 386 24.14 31.26 7.25
N HIS A 387 24.10 30.15 6.52
CA HIS A 387 23.69 28.84 7.04
C HIS A 387 24.91 28.05 7.58
N PRO A 388 24.71 27.03 8.46
CA PRO A 388 25.79 26.19 8.95
C PRO A 388 26.59 25.65 7.77
N ALA A 389 27.93 25.60 7.90
CA ALA A 389 28.81 25.08 6.86
C ALA A 389 28.30 23.71 6.36
N ASP A 390 27.75 23.71 5.14
CA ASP A 390 27.30 22.52 4.46
C ASP A 390 28.53 21.63 4.20
N PRO A 391 28.51 20.34 4.56
CA PRO A 391 29.64 19.45 4.29
C PRO A 391 30.00 19.48 2.82
N SER A 392 31.29 19.59 2.53
CA SER A 392 31.78 19.56 1.15
C SER A 392 31.49 18.25 0.42
N PHE A 393 31.22 17.16 1.17
CA PHE A 393 30.83 15.88 0.61
C PHE A 393 29.72 15.22 1.43
N ALA A 394 28.62 14.89 0.76
CA ALA A 394 27.54 14.08 1.33
C ALA A 394 27.20 12.91 0.40
N TYR A 395 26.82 11.77 0.95
CA TYR A 395 26.35 10.64 0.15
C TYR A 395 25.32 9.79 0.90
N THR A 396 24.37 9.23 0.16
CA THR A 396 23.44 8.24 0.70
C THR A 396 24.07 6.85 0.63
N LEU A 397 24.07 6.10 1.72
CA LEU A 397 24.38 4.67 1.71
C LEU A 397 23.06 3.90 1.76
N ALA A 398 22.74 3.19 0.67
CA ALA A 398 21.58 2.31 0.63
C ALA A 398 21.73 1.20 1.69
N GLY A 399 20.69 0.97 2.48
CA GLY A 399 20.64 -0.15 3.42
C GLY A 399 20.27 -1.46 2.73
N ASP A 400 20.55 -2.59 3.37
CA ASP A 400 20.21 -3.91 2.83
C ASP A 400 18.67 -4.06 2.71
N PRO A 401 18.10 -4.22 1.51
CA PRO A 401 16.65 -4.38 1.33
C PRO A 401 16.09 -5.66 1.96
N THR A 402 16.96 -6.63 2.31
CA THR A 402 16.59 -7.87 2.99
C THR A 402 16.64 -7.76 4.52
N ASP A 403 17.30 -6.73 5.06
CA ASP A 403 17.35 -6.46 6.49
C ASP A 403 16.39 -5.30 6.85
N GLN A 404 15.26 -5.64 7.49
CA GLN A 404 14.25 -4.65 7.92
C GLN A 404 14.81 -3.58 8.89
N GLY A 405 16.04 -3.76 9.39
CA GLY A 405 16.74 -2.83 10.27
C GLY A 405 17.60 -1.77 9.57
N ASP A 406 18.03 -1.97 8.33
CA ASP A 406 19.00 -1.07 7.68
C ASP A 406 18.31 -0.14 6.68
N ARG A 407 17.98 1.07 7.15
CA ARG A 407 17.45 2.13 6.28
C ARG A 407 18.60 2.82 5.56
N ALA A 408 18.33 3.40 4.38
CA ALA A 408 19.27 4.31 3.73
C ALA A 408 19.73 5.40 4.71
N ARG A 409 21.03 5.66 4.73
CA ARG A 409 21.69 6.59 5.68
C ARG A 409 22.37 7.70 4.90
N ASP A 410 22.14 8.93 5.28
CA ASP A 410 22.86 10.07 4.71
C ASP A 410 24.11 10.35 5.54
N LEU A 411 25.26 10.20 4.88
CA LEU A 411 26.60 10.31 5.45
C LEU A 411 27.25 11.59 4.94
N VAL A 412 28.02 12.24 5.81
CA VAL A 412 28.71 13.50 5.49
C VAL A 412 30.18 13.44 5.88
N ALA A 413 31.02 14.03 5.05
CA ALA A 413 32.45 14.18 5.26
C ALA A 413 32.86 15.65 5.08
N ALA A 414 33.86 16.07 5.86
CA ALA A 414 34.33 17.45 5.90
C ALA A 414 35.07 17.90 4.62
N ARG A 415 35.56 16.94 3.81
CA ARG A 415 36.24 17.16 2.53
C ARG A 415 35.74 16.14 1.50
N TYR A 416 35.60 16.55 0.24
CA TYR A 416 35.44 15.61 -0.86
C TYR A 416 36.79 14.92 -1.12
N PRO A 417 36.87 13.58 -1.01
CA PRO A 417 38.15 12.87 -1.04
C PRO A 417 38.61 12.49 -2.45
N GLY A 418 37.82 12.84 -3.47
CA GLY A 418 38.03 12.40 -4.85
C GLY A 418 37.93 10.88 -5.02
N LEU A 419 38.10 10.40 -6.26
CA LEU A 419 38.13 8.98 -6.59
C LEU A 419 39.54 8.40 -6.72
N SER A 420 40.57 9.26 -6.84
CA SER A 420 41.94 8.90 -7.23
C SER A 420 42.92 8.63 -6.07
N GLY A 421 42.41 8.35 -4.87
CA GLY A 421 43.24 7.89 -3.73
C GLY A 421 43.93 9.00 -2.95
N GLU A 422 43.21 10.08 -2.66
CA GLU A 422 43.70 11.18 -1.81
C GLU A 422 43.81 10.79 -0.33
N ALA A 423 44.51 11.62 0.46
CA ALA A 423 44.94 11.34 1.84
C ALA A 423 43.83 10.95 2.84
N ASP A 424 42.57 11.23 2.53
CA ASP A 424 41.42 10.99 3.40
C ASP A 424 40.61 9.72 3.03
N THR A 425 41.03 8.95 2.00
CA THR A 425 40.40 7.66 1.64
C THR A 425 41.19 6.48 2.18
N GLU A 426 40.57 5.66 3.02
CA GLU A 426 41.16 4.40 3.48
C GLU A 426 40.96 3.31 2.42
N ARG A 427 42.05 2.65 1.98
CA ARG A 427 41.98 1.51 1.04
C ARG A 427 42.37 0.22 1.73
N THR A 428 41.44 -0.73 1.80
CA THR A 428 41.71 -2.08 2.33
C THR A 428 41.90 -3.06 1.18
N GLU A 429 43.01 -3.80 1.22
CA GLU A 429 43.35 -4.78 0.19
C GLU A 429 42.76 -6.16 0.51
N PHE A 430 42.20 -6.78 -0.52
CA PHE A 430 41.70 -8.15 -0.48
C PHE A 430 42.41 -8.99 -1.54
N ALA A 431 42.89 -10.16 -1.15
CA ALA A 431 43.44 -11.12 -2.10
C ALA A 431 42.30 -11.73 -2.93
N LEU A 432 42.51 -11.84 -4.23
CA LEU A 432 41.60 -12.45 -5.18
C LEU A 432 42.24 -13.71 -5.77
N THR A 433 41.45 -14.78 -5.83
CA THR A 433 41.83 -16.04 -6.44
C THR A 433 40.96 -16.31 -7.66
N SER A 434 41.53 -16.96 -8.67
CA SER A 434 40.77 -17.33 -9.85
C SER A 434 39.67 -18.34 -9.49
N ALA A 435 38.44 -18.07 -9.91
CA ALA A 435 37.30 -18.97 -9.71
C ALA A 435 37.50 -20.34 -10.38
N THR A 436 38.35 -20.41 -11.42
CA THR A 436 38.70 -21.67 -12.11
C THR A 436 39.91 -22.39 -11.52
N GLY A 437 40.58 -21.80 -10.52
CA GLY A 437 41.83 -22.29 -9.95
C GLY A 437 43.07 -22.04 -10.81
N THR A 438 42.93 -21.40 -11.98
CA THR A 438 44.05 -21.03 -12.87
C THR A 438 44.26 -19.51 -12.89
N PRO A 439 45.46 -18.98 -12.61
CA PRO A 439 45.70 -17.53 -12.55
C PRO A 439 45.31 -16.77 -13.84
N THR A 440 45.51 -17.41 -14.99
CA THR A 440 45.03 -16.92 -16.28
C THR A 440 43.77 -17.69 -16.68
N GLN A 441 42.73 -16.97 -17.07
CA GLN A 441 41.47 -17.51 -17.56
C GLN A 441 41.30 -17.20 -19.05
N ILE A 442 40.79 -18.15 -19.83
CA ILE A 442 40.48 -17.94 -21.25
C ILE A 442 38.97 -17.84 -21.40
N ILE A 443 38.51 -16.73 -21.97
CA ILE A 443 37.10 -16.41 -22.18
C ILE A 443 36.83 -16.16 -23.65
N ALA A 444 35.65 -16.59 -24.12
CA ALA A 444 35.26 -16.47 -25.51
C ALA A 444 34.35 -15.26 -25.72
N ARG A 445 34.54 -14.54 -26.82
CA ARG A 445 33.51 -13.71 -27.44
C ARG A 445 32.85 -14.55 -28.54
N PRO A 446 31.54 -14.84 -28.44
CA PRO A 446 30.84 -15.63 -29.46
C PRO A 446 30.70 -14.85 -30.78
N PRO A 447 30.50 -15.53 -31.93
CA PRO A 447 30.24 -14.88 -33.20
C PRO A 447 29.03 -13.92 -33.10
N GLY A 448 29.19 -12.70 -33.61
CA GLY A 448 28.18 -11.65 -33.52
C GLY A 448 27.97 -11.08 -32.11
N ALA A 449 28.84 -11.43 -31.15
CA ALA A 449 28.76 -11.03 -29.74
C ALA A 449 27.41 -11.38 -29.08
N SER A 450 26.80 -12.49 -29.49
CA SER A 450 25.51 -12.97 -28.99
C SER A 450 25.58 -14.43 -28.53
N PRO A 451 24.95 -14.80 -27.39
CA PRO A 451 24.22 -13.94 -26.47
C PRO A 451 25.15 -12.97 -25.72
N SER A 452 24.62 -11.81 -25.34
CA SER A 452 25.31 -10.77 -24.56
C SER A 452 24.72 -10.65 -23.16
N ALA A 453 25.56 -10.32 -22.18
CA ALA A 453 25.09 -10.00 -20.84
C ALA A 453 24.33 -8.67 -20.83
N VAL A 454 23.44 -8.48 -19.84
CA VAL A 454 22.72 -7.22 -19.63
C VAL A 454 23.07 -6.68 -18.26
N SER A 455 23.89 -5.63 -18.20
CA SER A 455 24.30 -5.02 -16.93
C SER A 455 23.25 -4.06 -16.35
N SER A 456 22.60 -3.30 -17.22
CA SER A 456 21.54 -2.36 -16.87
C SER A 456 20.55 -2.22 -18.04
N PHE A 457 19.41 -1.58 -17.79
CA PHE A 457 18.54 -1.11 -18.87
C PHE A 457 18.31 0.40 -18.71
N PRO A 458 18.70 1.21 -19.71
CA PRO A 458 18.44 2.64 -19.69
C PRO A 458 16.95 2.94 -19.44
N GLY A 459 16.65 3.76 -18.43
CA GLY A 459 15.31 4.26 -18.11
C GLY A 459 14.33 3.30 -17.43
N VAL A 460 14.71 2.03 -17.19
CA VAL A 460 13.79 1.00 -16.65
C VAL A 460 13.66 1.03 -15.11
N GLY A 461 14.57 1.71 -14.39
CA GLY A 461 14.48 1.84 -12.93
C GLY A 461 13.29 2.70 -12.46
N SER A 462 12.60 3.41 -13.36
CA SER A 462 11.33 4.11 -13.11
C SER A 462 10.16 3.18 -12.76
N LEU A 463 10.26 1.87 -13.03
CA LEU A 463 9.26 0.87 -12.64
C LEU A 463 9.29 0.49 -11.15
N SER A 464 10.26 1.01 -10.39
CA SER A 464 10.39 0.82 -8.94
C SER A 464 9.25 1.45 -8.13
N GLY A 465 8.44 2.34 -8.72
CA GLY A 465 7.24 2.91 -8.11
C GLY A 465 6.02 1.97 -8.05
N LEU A 466 6.10 0.75 -8.61
CA LEU A 466 5.05 -0.25 -8.46
C LEU A 466 5.18 -0.95 -7.09
N PRO A 467 4.10 -1.05 -6.30
CA PRO A 467 4.14 -1.80 -5.06
C PRO A 467 4.42 -3.28 -5.38
N GLY A 468 5.60 -3.79 -5.01
CA GLY A 468 5.93 -5.21 -5.18
C GLY A 468 7.35 -5.61 -5.57
N GLY A 469 8.36 -4.73 -5.51
CA GLY A 469 9.77 -5.16 -5.62
C GLY A 469 10.15 -5.84 -6.95
N ALA A 470 9.44 -5.51 -8.04
CA ALA A 470 9.66 -6.16 -9.34
C ALA A 470 11.09 -5.95 -9.88
N SER A 471 11.79 -4.88 -9.48
CA SER A 471 13.20 -4.65 -9.81
C SER A 471 14.15 -5.64 -9.10
N ASP A 472 13.90 -5.96 -7.83
CA ASP A 472 14.72 -6.91 -7.06
C ASP A 472 14.49 -8.36 -7.51
N ALA A 473 13.28 -8.67 -7.99
CA ALA A 473 12.96 -9.97 -8.57
C ALA A 473 13.58 -10.18 -9.97
N LEU A 474 13.87 -9.11 -10.70
CA LEU A 474 14.43 -9.16 -12.06
C LEU A 474 15.94 -8.94 -12.12
N GLY A 475 16.54 -8.28 -11.12
CA GLY A 475 17.99 -8.00 -11.06
C GLY A 475 18.88 -9.24 -11.25
N PRO A 476 18.65 -10.36 -10.53
CA PRO A 476 19.43 -11.60 -10.70
C PRO A 476 19.18 -12.32 -12.03
N LEU A 477 18.03 -12.11 -12.66
CA LEU A 477 17.65 -12.70 -13.95
C LEU A 477 18.23 -11.92 -15.15
N LEU A 478 18.67 -10.68 -14.93
CA LEU A 478 19.16 -9.78 -15.98
C LEU A 478 20.68 -9.57 -15.91
N ALA A 479 21.28 -9.50 -14.71
CA ALA A 479 22.71 -9.26 -14.50
C ALA A 479 23.59 -10.54 -14.51
N GLY A 480 23.15 -11.58 -15.22
CA GLY A 480 23.86 -12.86 -15.30
C GLY A 480 25.01 -12.83 -16.31
N ASP A 481 26.24 -12.87 -15.81
CA ASP A 481 27.40 -13.15 -16.66
C ASP A 481 27.29 -14.53 -17.30
N LEU A 482 27.64 -14.63 -18.58
CA LEU A 482 27.47 -15.84 -19.35
C LEU A 482 28.66 -16.80 -19.15
N PRO A 483 28.42 -18.09 -18.82
CA PRO A 483 29.48 -19.08 -18.66
C PRO A 483 30.37 -19.18 -19.91
N GLY A 484 31.69 -19.23 -19.70
CA GLY A 484 32.67 -19.29 -20.78
C GLY A 484 32.94 -17.94 -21.50
N GLN A 485 32.18 -16.89 -21.20
CA GLN A 485 32.41 -15.53 -21.70
C GLN A 485 32.97 -14.58 -20.64
N THR A 486 33.15 -15.06 -19.41
CA THR A 486 33.48 -14.23 -18.24
C THR A 486 34.61 -14.86 -17.44
N ALA A 487 35.60 -14.04 -17.09
CA ALA A 487 36.69 -14.40 -16.19
C ALA A 487 36.37 -13.83 -14.82
N SER A 488 36.53 -14.64 -13.76
CA SER A 488 36.09 -14.27 -12.41
C SER A 488 37.18 -14.50 -11.37
N PHE A 489 37.42 -13.49 -10.53
CA PHE A 489 38.42 -13.49 -9.47
C PHE A 489 37.76 -13.14 -8.13
N VAL A 490 37.85 -14.02 -7.14
CA VAL A 490 37.01 -13.99 -5.94
C VAL A 490 37.87 -13.97 -4.67
N SER A 491 37.45 -13.20 -3.67
CA SER A 491 38.08 -13.16 -2.34
C SER A 491 37.68 -14.33 -1.45
N GLU A 492 38.38 -14.48 -0.32
CA GLU A 492 37.83 -15.21 0.83
C GLU A 492 36.60 -14.49 1.42
N PRO A 493 35.74 -15.18 2.20
CA PRO A 493 34.62 -14.54 2.89
C PRO A 493 35.11 -13.40 3.77
N LEU A 494 34.41 -12.27 3.75
CA LEU A 494 34.76 -11.14 4.59
C LEU A 494 34.48 -11.47 6.06
N GLU A 495 35.45 -11.21 6.93
CA GLU A 495 35.32 -11.45 8.38
C GLU A 495 34.34 -10.45 9.06
N ARG A 496 34.11 -9.30 8.43
CA ARG A 496 33.23 -8.23 8.89
C ARG A 496 32.63 -7.49 7.69
N SER A 497 31.50 -6.80 7.89
CA SER A 497 30.93 -5.95 6.84
C SER A 497 31.89 -4.83 6.46
N TYR A 498 31.94 -4.50 5.18
CA TYR A 498 32.82 -3.48 4.61
C TYR A 498 32.01 -2.51 3.75
N THR A 499 32.18 -1.21 3.97
CA THR A 499 31.49 -0.18 3.18
C THR A 499 32.44 0.33 2.11
N VAL A 500 32.09 0.11 0.84
CA VAL A 500 32.81 0.66 -0.30
C VAL A 500 32.25 2.05 -0.58
N THR A 501 33.11 3.05 -0.65
CA THR A 501 32.76 4.44 -1.02
C THR A 501 33.87 4.99 -1.91
N GLY A 502 33.62 5.02 -3.22
CA GLY A 502 34.58 5.47 -4.23
C GLY A 502 34.91 4.41 -5.28
N SER A 503 36.00 4.61 -6.03
CA SER A 503 36.44 3.72 -7.13
C SER A 503 37.71 2.92 -6.76
N THR A 504 37.82 1.71 -7.29
CA THR A 504 39.03 0.88 -7.21
C THR A 504 39.66 0.72 -8.60
N THR A 505 40.99 0.70 -8.65
CA THR A 505 41.77 0.41 -9.86
C THR A 505 42.40 -0.98 -9.77
N LEU A 506 42.61 -1.62 -10.92
CA LEU A 506 43.18 -2.96 -11.04
C LEU A 506 44.05 -3.07 -12.28
N ASP A 507 45.22 -3.68 -12.17
CA ASP A 507 46.04 -4.01 -13.33
C ASP A 507 45.66 -5.39 -13.89
N VAL A 508 45.27 -5.38 -15.17
CA VAL A 508 44.75 -6.55 -15.88
C VAL A 508 45.67 -6.86 -17.05
N THR A 509 46.26 -8.06 -17.04
CA THR A 509 47.02 -8.58 -18.17
C THR A 509 46.06 -9.27 -19.14
N VAL A 510 45.95 -8.72 -20.33
CA VAL A 510 45.19 -9.28 -21.46
C VAL A 510 46.17 -9.94 -22.42
N GLY A 511 45.86 -11.16 -22.88
CA GLY A 511 46.70 -11.88 -23.84
C GLY A 511 46.81 -11.18 -25.20
N PRO A 512 47.60 -11.75 -26.13
CA PRO A 512 47.71 -11.23 -27.49
C PRO A 512 46.34 -11.05 -28.15
N THR A 513 46.11 -9.88 -28.73
CA THR A 513 44.87 -9.47 -29.40
C THR A 513 45.16 -9.27 -30.88
N THR A 514 44.76 -10.21 -31.73
CA THR A 514 45.11 -10.22 -33.17
C THR A 514 44.09 -9.53 -34.07
N ALA A 515 42.90 -9.22 -33.56
CA ALA A 515 41.87 -8.52 -34.32
C ALA A 515 42.19 -7.02 -34.43
N GLU A 516 42.08 -6.44 -35.63
CA GLU A 516 42.32 -5.00 -35.85
C GLU A 516 41.39 -4.10 -35.01
N SER A 517 40.18 -4.58 -34.68
CA SER A 517 39.22 -3.90 -33.81
C SER A 517 39.62 -3.83 -32.32
N GLY A 518 40.73 -4.49 -31.96
CA GLY A 518 41.10 -4.76 -30.57
C GLY A 518 40.12 -5.70 -29.87
N THR A 519 40.16 -5.69 -28.55
CA THR A 519 39.22 -6.41 -27.68
C THR A 519 38.54 -5.46 -26.71
N VAL A 520 37.27 -5.71 -26.43
CA VAL A 520 36.52 -4.99 -25.39
C VAL A 520 36.28 -5.94 -24.22
N LEU A 521 36.52 -5.46 -23.00
CA LEU A 521 36.25 -6.14 -21.75
C LEU A 521 35.31 -5.30 -20.89
N PHE A 522 34.42 -5.96 -20.17
CA PHE A 522 33.48 -5.35 -19.23
C PHE A 522 33.85 -5.78 -17.82
N ALA A 523 34.46 -4.86 -17.08
CA ALA A 523 34.90 -5.09 -15.71
C ALA A 523 33.78 -4.74 -14.71
N LYS A 524 33.55 -5.63 -13.75
CA LYS A 524 32.45 -5.56 -12.78
C LYS A 524 32.94 -5.93 -11.39
N LEU A 525 32.39 -5.29 -10.37
CA LEU A 525 32.59 -5.62 -8.96
C LEU A 525 31.28 -6.16 -8.39
N TYR A 526 31.26 -7.44 -8.03
CA TYR A 526 30.11 -8.11 -7.46
C TYR A 526 30.28 -8.31 -5.95
N ASP A 527 29.17 -8.16 -5.25
CA ASP A 527 28.96 -8.64 -3.89
C ASP A 527 28.27 -10.02 -3.97
N VAL A 528 28.94 -11.07 -3.49
CA VAL A 528 28.48 -12.46 -3.60
C VAL A 528 28.15 -13.01 -2.22
N SER A 529 26.88 -13.33 -1.98
CA SER A 529 26.44 -13.93 -0.72
C SER A 529 26.84 -15.40 -0.58
N ASP A 530 26.77 -15.93 0.64
CA ASP A 530 27.15 -17.31 0.97
C ASP A 530 26.34 -18.38 0.21
N ASP A 531 25.12 -18.04 -0.22
CA ASP A 531 24.27 -18.90 -1.06
C ASP A 531 24.62 -18.82 -2.56
N GLY A 532 25.62 -18.03 -2.94
CA GLY A 532 26.11 -17.84 -4.30
C GLY A 532 25.34 -16.79 -5.12
N ARG A 533 24.40 -16.04 -4.52
CA ARG A 533 23.72 -14.95 -5.22
C ARG A 533 24.69 -13.78 -5.45
N ARG A 534 24.82 -13.36 -6.72
CA ARG A 534 25.67 -12.24 -7.14
C ARG A 534 24.84 -10.96 -7.25
N THR A 535 25.29 -9.90 -6.60
CA THR A 535 24.71 -8.56 -6.66
C THR A 535 25.70 -7.62 -7.34
N LEU A 536 25.28 -6.96 -8.42
CA LEU A 536 26.06 -5.91 -9.08
C LEU A 536 25.58 -4.55 -8.55
N PRO A 537 26.35 -3.86 -7.70
CA PRO A 537 25.93 -2.58 -7.13
C PRO A 537 25.57 -1.58 -8.24
N SER A 538 24.36 -1.04 -8.18
CA SER A 538 23.81 -0.07 -9.13
C SER A 538 23.81 -0.49 -10.62
N GLY A 539 24.09 -1.75 -10.96
CA GLY A 539 24.22 -2.21 -12.35
C GLY A 539 25.39 -1.59 -13.12
N LEU A 540 26.39 -1.02 -12.43
CA LEU A 540 27.48 -0.27 -13.05
C LEU A 540 28.58 -1.18 -13.63
N VAL A 541 29.16 -0.78 -14.76
CA VAL A 541 30.19 -1.53 -15.49
C VAL A 541 31.24 -0.60 -16.09
N SER A 542 32.50 -1.03 -16.03
CA SER A 542 33.60 -0.37 -16.76
C SER A 542 33.88 -1.09 -18.08
N ALA A 543 33.62 -0.41 -19.20
CA ALA A 543 33.88 -0.94 -20.54
C ALA A 543 35.28 -0.50 -21.03
N VAL A 544 36.22 -1.42 -21.17
CA VAL A 544 37.63 -1.16 -21.50
C VAL A 544 37.94 -1.68 -22.89
N ARG A 545 38.49 -0.83 -23.77
CA ARG A 545 39.05 -1.28 -25.05
C ARG A 545 40.56 -1.48 -24.91
N VAL A 546 41.03 -2.66 -25.31
CA VAL A 546 42.45 -3.00 -25.40
C VAL A 546 42.84 -3.06 -26.86
N ALA A 547 43.85 -2.27 -27.24
CA ALA A 547 44.36 -2.21 -28.59
C ALA A 547 44.91 -3.58 -29.07
N PRO A 548 44.97 -3.81 -30.39
CA PRO A 548 45.62 -4.99 -30.95
C PRO A 548 47.09 -5.07 -30.55
N SER A 549 47.55 -6.23 -30.07
CA SER A 549 48.93 -6.45 -29.66
C SER A 549 49.36 -7.90 -29.88
N ALA A 550 50.57 -8.10 -30.42
CA ALA A 550 51.16 -9.42 -30.60
C ALA A 550 51.66 -10.05 -29.28
N THR A 551 51.77 -9.25 -28.22
CA THR A 551 52.22 -9.68 -26.89
C THR A 551 51.13 -9.40 -25.85
N PRO A 552 51.12 -10.09 -24.70
CA PRO A 552 50.27 -9.72 -23.59
C PRO A 552 50.45 -8.25 -23.23
N THR A 553 49.34 -7.56 -22.96
CA THR A 553 49.29 -6.13 -22.65
C THR A 553 48.67 -5.95 -21.27
N THR A 554 49.34 -5.22 -20.39
CA THR A 554 48.78 -4.83 -19.08
C THR A 554 48.04 -3.51 -19.24
N VAL A 555 46.79 -3.48 -18.78
CA VAL A 555 45.96 -2.27 -18.75
C VAL A 555 45.46 -2.02 -17.35
N THR A 556 45.51 -0.77 -16.89
CA THR A 556 44.92 -0.37 -15.62
C THR A 556 43.43 -0.07 -15.84
N VAL A 557 42.58 -0.77 -15.10
CA VAL A 557 41.13 -0.69 -15.18
C VAL A 557 40.58 -0.04 -13.91
N SER A 558 39.96 1.12 -14.07
CA SER A 558 39.14 1.75 -13.02
C SER A 558 37.77 1.10 -13.02
N LEU A 559 37.37 0.47 -11.91
CA LEU A 559 36.00 0.01 -11.71
C LEU A 559 35.08 1.21 -11.39
N PRO A 560 33.77 1.11 -11.65
CA PRO A 560 32.84 2.20 -11.36
C PRO A 560 32.90 2.56 -9.87
N ALA A 561 32.79 3.86 -9.57
CA ALA A 561 32.66 4.29 -8.19
C ALA A 561 31.30 3.89 -7.64
N ILE A 562 31.28 3.36 -6.42
CA ILE A 562 30.07 2.89 -5.76
C ILE A 562 30.03 3.31 -4.29
N THR A 563 28.82 3.31 -3.74
CA THR A 563 28.49 3.40 -2.32
C THR A 563 27.69 2.16 -1.95
N HIS A 564 28.37 1.12 -1.45
CA HIS A 564 27.76 -0.19 -1.23
C HIS A 564 28.33 -0.85 0.02
N GLN A 565 27.47 -1.48 0.83
CA GLN A 565 27.91 -2.26 1.97
C GLN A 565 27.94 -3.76 1.60
N ILE A 566 29.12 -4.36 1.67
CA ILE A 566 29.32 -5.81 1.52
C ILE A 566 29.22 -6.42 2.92
N ALA A 567 28.29 -7.36 3.11
CA ALA A 567 28.05 -7.97 4.42
C ALA A 567 29.18 -8.92 4.87
N ALA A 568 29.31 -9.13 6.19
CA ALA A 568 30.17 -10.19 6.71
C ALA A 568 29.73 -11.57 6.16
N GLY A 569 30.70 -12.43 5.83
CA GLY A 569 30.46 -13.72 5.18
C GLY A 569 30.42 -13.64 3.65
N HIS A 570 30.05 -12.49 3.07
CA HIS A 570 30.04 -12.34 1.62
C HIS A 570 31.45 -12.32 1.02
N ARG A 571 31.55 -12.50 -0.29
CA ARG A 571 32.81 -12.43 -1.05
C ARG A 571 32.78 -11.27 -2.03
N ILE A 572 33.96 -10.72 -2.27
CA ILE A 572 34.20 -9.76 -3.35
C ILE A 572 34.53 -10.55 -4.60
N GLU A 573 33.83 -10.31 -5.70
CA GLU A 573 34.15 -10.87 -7.00
C GLU A 573 34.42 -9.77 -8.02
N VAL A 574 35.59 -9.82 -8.68
CA VAL A 574 35.88 -9.01 -9.86
C VAL A 574 35.72 -9.88 -11.09
N ALA A 575 34.84 -9.47 -12.01
CA ALA A 575 34.54 -10.20 -13.23
C ALA A 575 34.87 -9.38 -14.48
N PHE A 576 35.35 -10.05 -15.53
CA PHE A 576 35.62 -9.47 -16.85
C PHE A 576 34.86 -10.26 -17.92
N ALA A 577 33.84 -9.65 -18.51
CA ALA A 577 33.05 -10.25 -19.59
C ALA A 577 33.48 -9.72 -20.97
N THR A 578 33.23 -10.49 -22.02
CA THR A 578 33.55 -10.09 -23.42
C THR A 578 32.40 -9.43 -24.16
N THR A 579 31.18 -9.48 -23.62
CA THR A 579 29.95 -8.99 -24.25
C THR A 579 29.07 -8.25 -23.23
N ASP A 580 28.44 -7.15 -23.68
CA ASP A 580 27.41 -6.43 -22.95
C ASP A 580 26.47 -5.76 -23.96
N GLN A 581 25.16 -5.92 -23.79
CA GLN A 581 24.16 -5.46 -24.75
C GLN A 581 24.12 -3.92 -24.89
N ASN A 582 24.50 -3.18 -23.84
CA ASN A 582 24.42 -1.72 -23.80
C ASN A 582 25.56 -1.02 -24.56
N TYR A 583 26.59 -1.77 -24.95
CA TYR A 583 27.82 -1.24 -25.53
C TYR A 583 28.06 -1.75 -26.95
N ALA A 584 28.79 -0.97 -27.76
CA ALA A 584 29.27 -1.42 -29.06
C ALA A 584 30.51 -2.30 -28.88
N VAL A 585 30.41 -3.56 -29.30
CA VAL A 585 31.47 -4.56 -29.19
C VAL A 585 31.85 -5.07 -30.58
N PRO A 586 33.12 -5.50 -30.78
CA PRO A 586 33.51 -6.21 -32.00
C PRO A 586 32.64 -7.46 -32.22
N LEU A 587 32.26 -7.72 -33.47
CA LEU A 587 31.35 -8.83 -33.82
C LEU A 587 32.12 -10.11 -34.15
N GLU A 588 33.43 -10.01 -34.37
CA GLU A 588 34.30 -11.13 -34.66
C GLU A 588 34.49 -12.01 -33.42
N PRO A 589 34.38 -13.34 -33.56
CA PRO A 589 34.66 -14.24 -32.46
C PRO A 589 36.12 -14.15 -32.03
N ALA A 590 36.36 -14.24 -30.73
CA ALA A 590 37.71 -14.19 -30.16
C ALA A 590 37.84 -15.06 -28.92
N ALA A 591 39.03 -15.61 -28.68
CA ALA A 591 39.42 -16.17 -27.39
C ALA A 591 40.40 -15.20 -26.73
N ILE A 592 40.07 -14.75 -25.52
CA ILE A 592 40.79 -13.69 -24.81
C ILE A 592 41.29 -14.28 -23.50
N SER A 593 42.59 -14.17 -23.23
CA SER A 593 43.11 -14.53 -21.92
C SER A 593 43.14 -13.31 -21.00
N VAL A 594 42.67 -13.47 -19.77
CA VAL A 594 42.62 -12.43 -18.75
C VAL A 594 43.29 -12.95 -17.48
N ALA A 595 44.15 -12.13 -16.88
CA ALA A 595 44.77 -12.37 -15.59
C ALA A 595 44.87 -11.06 -14.80
N LEU A 596 44.72 -11.12 -13.48
CA LEU A 596 45.05 -9.99 -12.60
C LEU A 596 46.56 -10.01 -12.33
N THR A 597 47.24 -8.87 -12.48
CA THR A 597 48.70 -8.76 -12.32
C THR A 597 49.12 -9.05 -10.87
N ASP A 598 48.46 -8.40 -9.90
CA ASP A 598 48.79 -8.54 -8.48
C ASP A 598 47.86 -9.48 -7.71
N GLY A 599 46.76 -9.93 -8.34
CA GLY A 599 45.75 -10.79 -7.72
C GLY A 599 45.11 -10.17 -6.47
N ARG A 600 44.98 -8.84 -6.43
CA ARG A 600 44.45 -8.09 -5.27
C ARG A 600 43.51 -6.99 -5.73
N VAL A 601 42.57 -6.60 -4.87
CA VAL A 601 41.68 -5.45 -5.06
C VAL A 601 41.69 -4.57 -3.81
N ALA A 602 41.76 -3.25 -3.99
CA ALA A 602 41.86 -2.28 -2.90
C ALA A 602 40.56 -1.45 -2.79
N LEU A 603 39.66 -1.86 -1.90
CA LEU A 603 38.35 -1.21 -1.77
C LEU A 603 38.45 0.09 -0.96
N PRO A 604 38.03 1.24 -1.51
CA PRO A 604 38.04 2.52 -0.81
C PRO A 604 36.90 2.65 0.19
N THR A 605 37.18 3.28 1.32
CA THR A 605 36.21 3.72 2.33
C THR A 605 36.50 5.18 2.66
N VAL A 606 35.46 6.00 2.70
CA VAL A 606 35.55 7.39 3.14
C VAL A 606 35.02 7.45 4.59
N PRO A 607 35.82 7.89 5.56
CA PRO A 607 35.32 8.16 6.90
C PRO A 607 34.24 9.25 6.84
N ALA A 608 33.02 8.91 7.26
CA ALA A 608 31.89 9.83 7.23
C ALA A 608 31.04 9.67 8.50
N GLU A 609 30.40 10.76 8.90
CA GLU A 609 29.49 10.79 10.04
C GLU A 609 28.06 10.67 9.52
N ASN A 610 27.20 9.95 10.25
CA ASN A 610 25.77 10.02 9.96
C ASN A 610 25.32 11.46 10.21
N THR A 611 24.63 12.06 9.24
CA THR A 611 23.81 13.21 9.55
C THR A 611 22.87 12.76 10.65
N THR A 612 22.98 13.35 11.85
CA THR A 612 22.07 13.01 12.93
C THR A 612 20.68 13.18 12.37
N SER A 613 19.96 12.08 12.16
CA SER A 613 18.58 12.15 11.68
C SER A 613 17.89 13.05 12.69
N SER A 614 17.59 14.29 12.31
CA SER A 614 16.85 15.21 13.13
C SER A 614 15.59 14.44 13.47
N PHE A 615 15.47 14.03 14.74
CA PHE A 615 14.34 13.27 15.26
C PHE A 615 13.11 13.88 14.62
N PRO A 616 12.30 13.16 13.84
CA PRO A 616 11.32 13.79 12.99
C PRO A 616 10.25 14.35 13.93
N VAL A 617 10.43 15.62 14.32
CA VAL A 617 9.64 16.29 15.35
C VAL A 617 8.20 16.35 14.87
N VAL A 618 7.99 16.46 13.56
CA VAL A 618 6.67 16.57 12.94
C VAL A 618 5.81 15.31 13.11
N PRO A 619 6.25 14.08 12.76
CA PRO A 619 5.48 12.88 13.06
C PRO A 619 5.42 12.57 14.56
N VAL A 620 6.43 12.89 15.36
CA VAL A 620 6.36 12.69 16.83
C VAL A 620 5.35 13.64 17.48
N VAL A 621 5.33 14.91 17.09
CA VAL A 621 4.32 15.90 17.52
C VAL A 621 2.94 15.52 16.99
N GLY A 622 2.85 15.03 15.75
CA GLY A 622 1.60 14.51 15.19
C GLY A 622 1.08 13.28 15.94
N ILE A 623 1.96 12.32 16.25
CA ILE A 623 1.64 11.09 16.99
C ILE A 623 1.30 11.42 18.45
N THR A 624 2.01 12.35 19.08
CA THR A 624 1.73 12.78 20.47
C THR A 624 0.46 13.62 20.55
N ALA A 625 0.19 14.50 19.58
CA ALA A 625 -1.07 15.22 19.48
C ALA A 625 -2.25 14.28 19.20
N LEU A 626 -2.05 13.29 18.32
CA LEU A 626 -3.04 12.25 18.05
C LEU A 626 -3.24 11.34 19.27
N ALA A 627 -2.18 10.95 19.96
CA ALA A 627 -2.26 10.18 21.20
C ALA A 627 -2.94 10.97 22.32
N ALA A 628 -2.67 12.26 22.44
CA ALA A 628 -3.34 13.16 23.38
C ALA A 628 -4.82 13.37 23.02
N LEU A 629 -5.14 13.49 21.73
CA LEU A 629 -6.52 13.59 21.24
C LEU A 629 -7.27 12.27 21.46
N VAL A 630 -6.66 11.13 21.17
CA VAL A 630 -7.20 9.79 21.43
C VAL A 630 -7.37 9.57 22.93
N ALA A 631 -6.42 10.00 23.77
CA ALA A 631 -6.55 9.95 25.22
C ALA A 631 -7.67 10.87 25.73
N ALA A 632 -7.79 12.09 25.22
CA ALA A 632 -8.86 13.02 25.56
C ALA A 632 -10.23 12.52 25.11
N LEU A 633 -10.32 11.91 23.92
CA LEU A 633 -11.51 11.25 23.41
C LEU A 633 -11.85 9.97 24.19
N ALA A 634 -10.85 9.21 24.63
CA ALA A 634 -11.04 8.05 25.50
C ALA A 634 -11.49 8.45 26.91
N VAL A 635 -10.97 9.56 27.47
CA VAL A 635 -11.42 10.13 28.74
C VAL A 635 -12.85 10.70 28.61
N ALA A 636 -13.14 11.42 27.52
CA ALA A 636 -14.50 11.91 27.25
C ALA A 636 -15.49 10.75 26.99
N ALA A 637 -15.06 9.69 26.31
CA ALA A 637 -15.86 8.49 26.05
C ALA A 637 -16.06 7.66 27.33
N THR A 638 -15.07 7.53 28.20
CA THR A 638 -15.21 6.80 29.48
C THR A 638 -16.07 7.56 30.49
N VAL A 639 -16.00 8.90 30.54
CA VAL A 639 -16.90 9.73 31.36
C VAL A 639 -18.34 9.72 30.82
N ARG A 640 -18.53 9.70 29.49
CA ARG A 640 -19.86 9.64 28.84
C ARG A 640 -20.46 8.24 28.83
N ALA A 641 -19.64 7.20 28.76
CA ALA A 641 -20.04 5.79 28.91
C ALA A 641 -20.44 5.50 30.36
N ARG A 642 -19.63 5.88 31.36
CA ARG A 642 -20.01 5.71 32.79
C ARG A 642 -21.33 6.40 33.17
N ARG A 643 -21.67 7.51 32.52
CA ARG A 643 -22.98 8.19 32.71
C ARG A 643 -24.14 7.56 31.93
N ARG A 644 -23.90 6.78 30.87
CA ARG A 644 -24.94 6.10 30.07
C ARG A 644 -25.22 4.67 30.53
N THR A 645 -24.20 3.90 30.96
CA THR A 645 -24.40 2.53 31.45
C THR A 645 -25.10 2.48 32.80
N ALA A 646 -25.02 3.55 33.60
CA ALA A 646 -25.75 3.66 34.86
C ALA A 646 -27.24 4.05 34.67
N ALA A 647 -27.71 4.30 33.44
CA ALA A 647 -29.01 4.94 33.18
C ALA A 647 -30.02 4.09 32.37
N ASP A 648 -29.76 2.80 32.08
CA ASP A 648 -30.69 1.97 31.28
C ASP A 648 -30.96 0.57 31.86
N VAL A 649 -30.87 0.44 33.19
CA VAL A 649 -31.46 -0.69 33.92
C VAL A 649 -32.84 -0.23 34.39
N ASP A 650 -33.89 -0.96 34.00
CA ASP A 650 -35.22 -0.74 34.54
C ASP A 650 -35.32 -1.45 35.91
N PRO A 651 -35.34 -0.71 37.04
CA PRO A 651 -35.36 -1.32 38.36
C PRO A 651 -36.64 -2.14 38.61
N ALA A 652 -37.74 -1.85 37.92
CA ALA A 652 -38.99 -2.61 38.07
C ALA A 652 -38.94 -3.99 37.39
N LEU A 653 -37.95 -4.24 36.53
CA LEU A 653 -37.82 -5.47 35.73
C LEU A 653 -36.57 -6.30 36.10
N THR A 654 -35.87 -5.94 37.19
CA THR A 654 -34.59 -6.59 37.54
C THR A 654 -34.76 -8.06 37.93
N ASP A 655 -35.90 -8.42 38.52
CA ASP A 655 -36.25 -9.80 38.90
C ASP A 655 -36.98 -10.57 37.80
N VAL A 656 -37.10 -9.99 36.60
CA VAL A 656 -37.83 -10.57 35.48
C VAL A 656 -36.85 -11.10 34.44
N PRO A 657 -36.80 -12.43 34.19
CA PRO A 657 -35.86 -13.02 33.25
C PRO A 657 -35.93 -12.44 31.84
N LEU A 658 -37.14 -12.25 31.30
CA LEU A 658 -37.31 -11.76 29.94
C LEU A 658 -38.59 -10.93 29.77
N VAL A 659 -38.45 -9.76 29.15
CA VAL A 659 -39.54 -8.93 28.66
C VAL A 659 -39.28 -8.58 27.20
N ILE A 660 -40.23 -8.90 26.33
CA ILE A 660 -40.24 -8.50 24.92
C ILE A 660 -41.40 -7.53 24.72
N THR A 661 -41.15 -6.38 24.08
CA THR A 661 -42.15 -5.33 23.83
C THR A 661 -42.09 -4.86 22.39
N ASP A 662 -43.22 -5.01 21.69
CA ASP A 662 -43.52 -4.57 20.32
C ASP A 662 -42.43 -4.91 19.31
N LEU A 663 -41.85 -6.12 19.45
CA LEU A 663 -40.69 -6.54 18.69
C LEU A 663 -41.05 -6.75 17.23
N ALA A 664 -40.28 -6.15 16.32
CA ALA A 664 -40.49 -6.30 14.88
C ALA A 664 -39.17 -6.47 14.11
N LYS A 665 -39.22 -7.25 13.02
CA LYS A 665 -38.10 -7.46 12.11
C LYS A 665 -38.54 -7.41 10.65
N ASN A 666 -38.02 -6.42 9.94
CA ASN A 666 -38.10 -6.29 8.49
C ASN A 666 -36.73 -6.60 7.88
N TYR A 667 -36.69 -7.48 6.88
CA TYR A 667 -35.51 -7.75 6.06
C TYR A 667 -35.48 -6.85 4.83
N ALA A 668 -34.29 -6.65 4.25
CA ALA A 668 -34.08 -5.72 3.14
C ALA A 668 -34.89 -6.06 1.86
N ASN A 669 -35.29 -7.32 1.70
CA ASN A 669 -36.16 -7.80 0.63
C ASN A 669 -37.66 -7.49 0.87
N GLY A 670 -38.00 -6.70 1.89
CA GLY A 670 -39.37 -6.35 2.25
C GLY A 670 -40.12 -7.42 3.06
N PHE A 671 -39.48 -8.57 3.36
CA PHE A 671 -40.11 -9.62 4.17
C PHE A 671 -40.15 -9.21 5.65
N ARG A 672 -41.36 -9.18 6.22
CA ARG A 672 -41.58 -8.95 7.65
C ARG A 672 -41.70 -10.29 8.37
N ALA A 673 -40.69 -10.64 9.15
CA ALA A 673 -40.61 -11.94 9.82
C ALA A 673 -41.20 -11.93 11.23
N VAL A 674 -41.23 -10.76 11.88
CA VAL A 674 -41.80 -10.55 13.22
C VAL A 674 -42.49 -9.18 13.21
N ASP A 675 -43.70 -9.09 13.78
CA ASP A 675 -44.53 -7.89 13.76
C ASP A 675 -45.22 -7.68 15.12
N GLY A 676 -44.70 -6.76 15.94
CA GLY A 676 -45.35 -6.37 17.20
C GLY A 676 -45.42 -7.46 18.28
N VAL A 677 -44.44 -8.35 18.35
CA VAL A 677 -44.43 -9.44 19.35
C VAL A 677 -44.15 -8.88 20.75
N SER A 678 -45.03 -9.18 21.70
CA SER A 678 -44.94 -8.76 23.10
C SER A 678 -45.29 -9.93 24.03
N PHE A 679 -44.38 -10.29 24.93
CA PHE A 679 -44.62 -11.26 26.01
C PHE A 679 -43.56 -11.14 27.10
N ARG A 680 -43.84 -11.75 28.26
CA ARG A 680 -42.97 -11.75 29.45
C ARG A 680 -42.79 -13.18 29.96
N VAL A 681 -41.60 -13.47 30.46
CA VAL A 681 -41.25 -14.75 31.09
C VAL A 681 -40.82 -14.50 32.52
N GLU A 682 -41.48 -15.16 33.46
CA GLU A 682 -41.19 -15.10 34.90
C GLU A 682 -40.16 -16.15 35.33
N THR A 683 -39.55 -15.91 36.48
CA THR A 683 -38.52 -16.80 37.05
C THR A 683 -39.07 -18.20 37.31
N GLY A 684 -38.30 -19.21 36.90
CA GLY A 684 -38.63 -20.63 37.08
C GLY A 684 -39.65 -21.17 36.08
N GLN A 685 -40.09 -20.36 35.10
CA GLN A 685 -40.95 -20.83 34.04
C GLN A 685 -40.16 -21.65 33.01
N VAL A 686 -40.77 -22.76 32.57
CA VAL A 686 -40.44 -23.38 31.28
C VAL A 686 -41.49 -22.90 30.28
N LEU A 687 -41.11 -22.00 29.38
CA LEU A 687 -41.98 -21.38 28.40
C LEU A 687 -41.73 -21.95 26.99
N GLY A 688 -42.78 -22.48 26.38
CA GLY A 688 -42.77 -22.99 25.01
C GLY A 688 -43.21 -21.93 24.00
N LEU A 689 -42.32 -21.54 23.09
CA LEU A 689 -42.65 -20.74 21.93
C LEU A 689 -43.14 -21.66 20.80
N LEU A 690 -44.45 -21.68 20.57
CA LEU A 690 -45.14 -22.58 19.65
C LEU A 690 -45.49 -21.88 18.34
N GLY A 691 -45.60 -22.63 17.26
CA GLY A 691 -46.04 -22.10 15.96
C GLY A 691 -45.56 -22.95 14.79
N PRO A 692 -46.20 -22.87 13.62
CA PRO A 692 -45.72 -23.57 12.43
C PRO A 692 -44.34 -23.07 11.98
N ASN A 693 -43.72 -23.79 11.05
CA ASN A 693 -42.50 -23.32 10.39
C ASN A 693 -42.77 -21.98 9.68
N GLY A 694 -41.88 -21.01 9.88
CA GLY A 694 -42.06 -19.65 9.35
C GLY A 694 -42.89 -18.71 10.23
N ALA A 695 -43.34 -19.12 11.42
CA ALA A 695 -44.09 -18.25 12.34
C ALA A 695 -43.27 -17.11 13.00
N GLY A 696 -41.95 -17.04 12.77
CA GLY A 696 -41.07 -16.00 13.33
C GLY A 696 -40.26 -16.41 14.58
N LYS A 697 -40.47 -17.62 15.12
CA LYS A 697 -39.85 -18.14 16.37
C LYS A 697 -38.32 -17.95 16.42
N THR A 698 -37.59 -18.58 15.49
CA THR A 698 -36.12 -18.48 15.41
C THR A 698 -35.65 -17.04 15.20
N THR A 699 -36.42 -16.22 14.47
CA THR A 699 -36.06 -14.80 14.27
C THR A 699 -36.19 -14.01 15.59
N THR A 700 -37.24 -14.27 16.38
CA THR A 700 -37.40 -13.71 17.73
C THR A 700 -36.26 -14.15 18.66
N LEU A 701 -35.90 -15.43 18.68
CA LEU A 701 -34.81 -15.95 19.51
C LEU A 701 -33.44 -15.35 19.11
N ARG A 702 -33.16 -15.19 17.81
CA ARG A 702 -31.93 -14.53 17.34
C ARG A 702 -31.83 -13.07 17.75
N MET A 703 -32.96 -12.36 17.80
CA MET A 703 -32.99 -10.99 18.31
C MET A 703 -32.75 -10.95 19.82
N LEU A 704 -33.31 -11.89 20.59
CA LEU A 704 -33.09 -12.04 22.03
C LEU A 704 -31.61 -12.30 22.38
N MET A 705 -30.89 -13.05 21.56
CA MET A 705 -29.46 -13.30 21.78
C MET A 705 -28.55 -12.18 21.24
N GLY A 706 -29.12 -11.14 20.64
CA GLY A 706 -28.34 -10.06 20.01
C GLY A 706 -27.63 -10.46 18.71
N LEU A 707 -27.95 -11.62 18.12
CA LEU A 707 -27.41 -12.06 16.83
C LEU A 707 -27.99 -11.29 15.64
N ILE A 708 -29.21 -10.77 15.79
CA ILE A 708 -29.89 -9.94 14.79
C ILE A 708 -30.46 -8.70 15.48
N THR A 709 -30.25 -7.52 14.89
CA THR A 709 -30.85 -6.27 15.42
C THR A 709 -32.33 -6.17 15.06
N PRO A 710 -33.22 -5.87 16.02
CA PRO A 710 -34.64 -5.62 15.73
C PRO A 710 -34.82 -4.35 14.89
N SER A 711 -35.84 -4.33 14.03
CA SER A 711 -36.22 -3.15 13.26
C SER A 711 -37.04 -2.15 14.10
N ALA A 712 -37.81 -2.66 15.07
CA ALA A 712 -38.52 -1.89 16.08
C ALA A 712 -38.77 -2.74 17.34
N GLY A 713 -39.21 -2.11 18.41
CA GLY A 713 -39.42 -2.75 19.72
C GLY A 713 -38.15 -2.89 20.54
N SER A 714 -38.26 -3.54 21.70
CA SER A 714 -37.16 -3.74 22.63
C SER A 714 -37.24 -5.08 23.36
N ILE A 715 -36.09 -5.59 23.74
CA ILE A 715 -35.95 -6.79 24.58
C ILE A 715 -35.19 -6.38 25.84
N ARG A 716 -35.69 -6.76 27.01
CA ARG A 716 -35.00 -6.61 28.28
C ARG A 716 -34.83 -7.96 28.97
N VAL A 717 -33.64 -8.20 29.51
CA VAL A 717 -33.28 -9.39 30.30
C VAL A 717 -32.81 -8.89 31.66
N PHE A 718 -33.46 -9.33 32.75
CA PHE A 718 -33.18 -8.83 34.12
C PHE A 718 -33.11 -7.30 34.20
N GLY A 719 -34.05 -6.61 33.55
CA GLY A 719 -34.12 -5.14 33.50
C GLY A 719 -33.13 -4.45 32.56
N HIS A 720 -32.17 -5.18 31.98
CA HIS A 720 -31.16 -4.63 31.07
C HIS A 720 -31.61 -4.73 29.62
N ALA A 721 -31.47 -3.64 28.86
CA ALA A 721 -31.74 -3.66 27.42
C ALA A 721 -30.77 -4.59 26.67
N VAL A 722 -31.32 -5.48 25.84
CA VAL A 722 -30.55 -6.38 24.98
C VAL A 722 -30.16 -5.65 23.70
N THR A 723 -28.85 -5.62 23.45
CA THR A 723 -28.24 -5.15 22.21
C THR A 723 -27.08 -6.08 21.84
N PRO A 724 -26.60 -6.09 20.58
CA PRO A 724 -25.43 -6.88 20.22
C PRO A 724 -24.24 -6.56 21.14
N GLY A 725 -23.72 -7.57 21.84
CA GLY A 725 -22.61 -7.43 22.80
C GLY A 725 -22.99 -6.91 24.20
N ALA A 726 -24.29 -6.84 24.55
CA ALA A 726 -24.72 -6.39 25.88
C ALA A 726 -24.18 -7.31 27.00
N PRO A 727 -23.64 -6.76 28.11
CA PRO A 727 -23.08 -7.57 29.21
C PRO A 727 -24.07 -8.56 29.82
N VAL A 728 -25.37 -8.25 29.79
CA VAL A 728 -26.42 -9.14 30.31
C VAL A 728 -26.52 -10.46 29.56
N LEU A 729 -26.04 -10.53 28.31
CA LEU A 729 -25.99 -11.77 27.53
C LEU A 729 -25.09 -12.83 28.19
N SER A 730 -24.18 -12.44 29.08
CA SER A 730 -23.39 -13.40 29.89
C SER A 730 -24.22 -14.21 30.89
N ARG A 731 -25.44 -13.76 31.21
CA ARG A 731 -26.44 -14.46 32.04
C ARG A 731 -27.41 -15.31 31.23
N LEU A 732 -27.22 -15.39 29.91
CA LEU A 732 -28.06 -16.16 28.99
C LEU A 732 -27.28 -17.35 28.43
N GLY A 733 -27.86 -18.55 28.57
CA GLY A 733 -27.39 -19.76 27.90
C GLY A 733 -28.18 -19.97 26.63
N SER A 734 -27.52 -20.26 25.51
CA SER A 734 -28.23 -20.41 24.22
C SER A 734 -27.81 -21.63 23.43
N PHE A 735 -28.79 -22.24 22.76
CA PHE A 735 -28.57 -23.22 21.70
C PHE A 735 -29.47 -22.88 20.51
N VAL A 736 -28.87 -22.38 19.42
CA VAL A 736 -29.56 -22.00 18.18
C VAL A 736 -28.73 -22.43 16.98
N GLU A 737 -29.38 -23.04 15.98
CA GLU A 737 -28.76 -23.56 14.74
C GLU A 737 -27.67 -24.63 14.93
N GLY A 738 -28.07 -25.87 15.27
CA GLY A 738 -27.20 -27.05 15.18
C GLY A 738 -25.97 -27.03 16.10
N SER A 739 -25.31 -28.18 16.26
CA SER A 739 -24.13 -28.29 17.12
C SER A 739 -22.83 -28.23 16.32
N GLY A 740 -22.14 -27.08 16.36
CA GLY A 740 -20.86 -26.84 15.68
C GLY A 740 -19.63 -27.44 16.37
N PHE A 741 -19.74 -28.68 16.88
CA PHE A 741 -18.65 -29.31 17.63
C PHE A 741 -17.51 -29.83 16.75
N LEU A 742 -16.29 -29.78 17.26
CA LEU A 742 -15.13 -30.38 16.63
C LEU A 742 -15.19 -31.91 16.78
N PRO A 743 -15.33 -32.67 15.68
CA PRO A 743 -15.65 -34.10 15.74
C PRO A 743 -14.49 -34.96 16.26
N HIS A 744 -13.26 -34.47 16.17
CA HIS A 744 -12.06 -35.19 16.59
C HIS A 744 -11.71 -35.01 18.08
N LEU A 745 -12.33 -34.03 18.75
CA LEU A 745 -12.16 -33.76 20.18
C LEU A 745 -13.18 -34.54 21.01
N SER A 746 -12.88 -34.75 22.31
CA SER A 746 -13.86 -35.29 23.25
C SER A 746 -14.99 -34.28 23.52
N GLY A 747 -16.11 -34.73 24.08
CA GLY A 747 -17.17 -33.82 24.52
C GLY A 747 -16.65 -32.82 25.56
N ARG A 748 -15.81 -33.29 26.49
CA ARG A 748 -15.19 -32.46 27.54
C ARG A 748 -14.30 -31.37 26.94
N ASP A 749 -13.43 -31.73 26.00
CA ASP A 749 -12.53 -30.78 25.34
C ASP A 749 -13.29 -29.71 24.54
N ASN A 750 -14.41 -30.09 23.91
CA ASN A 750 -15.25 -29.12 23.20
C ASN A 750 -15.85 -28.07 24.16
N LEU A 751 -16.32 -28.49 25.34
CA LEU A 751 -16.88 -27.58 26.35
C LEU A 751 -15.82 -26.67 26.97
N GLU A 752 -14.64 -27.23 27.30
CA GLU A 752 -13.53 -26.42 27.81
C GLU A 752 -13.02 -25.41 26.79
N LEU A 753 -12.90 -25.81 25.53
CA LEU A 753 -12.49 -24.92 24.44
C LEU A 753 -13.49 -23.77 24.26
N TYR A 754 -14.79 -24.08 24.24
CA TYR A 754 -15.84 -23.08 24.15
C TYR A 754 -15.76 -22.07 25.32
N TRP A 755 -15.60 -22.56 26.55
CA TRP A 755 -15.51 -21.67 27.71
C TRP A 755 -14.27 -20.77 27.67
N ARG A 756 -13.09 -21.32 27.32
CA ARG A 756 -11.85 -20.53 27.21
C ARG A 756 -11.96 -19.42 26.17
N ALA A 757 -12.69 -19.65 25.07
CA ALA A 757 -12.92 -18.64 24.04
C ALA A 757 -13.71 -17.43 24.55
N THR A 758 -14.47 -17.57 25.65
CA THR A 758 -15.18 -16.44 26.29
C THR A 758 -14.26 -15.51 27.09
N GLY A 759 -13.00 -15.93 27.36
CA GLY A 759 -12.05 -15.18 28.19
C GLY A 759 -12.37 -15.18 29.70
N ARG A 760 -13.37 -15.97 30.14
CA ARG A 760 -13.79 -16.07 31.55
C ARG A 760 -12.95 -17.09 32.33
N PRO A 761 -12.78 -16.93 33.65
CA PRO A 761 -12.10 -17.93 34.49
C PRO A 761 -12.77 -19.30 34.41
N LEU A 762 -11.98 -20.38 34.35
CA LEU A 762 -12.52 -21.76 34.28
C LEU A 762 -13.34 -22.15 35.52
N ALA A 763 -13.07 -21.54 36.67
CA ALA A 763 -13.82 -21.78 37.91
C ALA A 763 -15.31 -21.40 37.77
N ASP A 764 -15.62 -20.43 36.91
CA ASP A 764 -16.98 -19.94 36.69
C ASP A 764 -17.74 -20.79 35.66
N ALA A 765 -17.13 -21.82 35.08
CA ALA A 765 -17.73 -22.62 34.01
C ALA A 765 -18.81 -23.58 34.53
N HIS A 766 -18.72 -24.00 35.81
CA HIS A 766 -19.59 -25.03 36.40
C HIS A 766 -19.69 -26.31 35.56
N LEU A 767 -18.57 -26.73 34.97
CA LEU A 767 -18.52 -27.81 33.98
C LEU A 767 -19.08 -29.14 34.50
N GLU A 768 -18.73 -29.54 35.72
CA GLU A 768 -19.20 -30.82 36.29
C GLU A 768 -20.71 -30.81 36.56
N GLU A 769 -21.28 -29.69 37.01
CA GLU A 769 -22.72 -29.54 37.24
C GLU A 769 -23.50 -29.58 35.91
N ALA A 770 -22.98 -28.90 34.88
CA ALA A 770 -23.56 -28.95 33.54
C ALA A 770 -23.54 -30.38 32.94
N LEU A 771 -22.47 -31.15 33.18
CA LEU A 771 -22.34 -32.53 32.71
C LEU A 771 -23.24 -33.50 33.46
N ASP A 772 -23.42 -33.33 34.77
CA ASP A 772 -24.35 -34.12 35.58
C ASP A 772 -25.81 -33.91 35.15
N ILE A 773 -26.19 -32.66 34.89
CA ILE A 773 -27.54 -32.33 34.41
C ILE A 773 -27.78 -32.89 33.00
N ALA A 774 -26.80 -32.83 32.11
CA ALA A 774 -26.90 -33.35 30.73
C ALA A 774 -26.85 -34.90 30.63
N ASP A 775 -26.53 -35.59 31.72
CA ASP A 775 -26.53 -37.06 31.84
C ASP A 775 -25.70 -37.80 30.77
N LEU A 776 -24.55 -37.24 30.38
CA LEU A 776 -23.66 -37.84 29.38
C LEU A 776 -22.76 -38.96 29.94
N GLY A 777 -22.62 -39.03 31.26
CA GLY A 777 -21.78 -40.00 31.97
C GLY A 777 -20.35 -40.07 31.41
N ARG A 778 -19.76 -41.27 31.39
CA ARG A 778 -18.41 -41.52 30.82
C ARG A 778 -18.31 -41.31 29.30
N SER A 779 -19.42 -41.03 28.61
CA SER A 779 -19.34 -40.77 27.17
C SER A 779 -18.72 -39.41 26.86
N VAL A 780 -18.68 -38.48 27.82
CA VAL A 780 -18.10 -37.14 27.66
C VAL A 780 -16.62 -37.18 27.24
N ASP A 781 -15.89 -38.21 27.67
CA ASP A 781 -14.46 -38.39 27.34
C ASP A 781 -14.23 -39.06 25.97
N ARG A 782 -15.30 -39.53 25.31
CA ARG A 782 -15.22 -40.07 23.94
C ARG A 782 -15.29 -38.95 22.90
N LYS A 783 -14.64 -39.17 21.75
CA LYS A 783 -14.66 -38.23 20.62
C LYS A 783 -16.08 -38.02 20.09
N VAL A 784 -16.44 -36.76 19.81
CA VAL A 784 -17.79 -36.36 19.38
C VAL A 784 -18.20 -37.02 18.07
N LYS A 785 -17.25 -37.40 17.19
CA LYS A 785 -17.55 -38.17 15.97
C LYS A 785 -18.30 -39.49 16.22
N SER A 786 -18.16 -40.09 17.40
CA SER A 786 -18.86 -41.33 17.77
C SER A 786 -20.23 -41.11 18.42
N TYR A 787 -20.66 -39.85 18.59
CA TYR A 787 -21.91 -39.52 19.26
C TYR A 787 -23.10 -39.72 18.31
N SER A 788 -24.17 -40.31 18.84
CA SER A 788 -25.49 -40.26 18.22
C SER A 788 -26.03 -38.83 18.21
N GLN A 789 -27.06 -38.57 17.41
CA GLN A 789 -27.71 -37.26 17.36
C GLN A 789 -28.19 -36.79 18.74
N GLY A 790 -28.89 -37.63 19.51
CA GLY A 790 -29.29 -37.30 20.88
C GLY A 790 -28.14 -37.05 21.85
N MET A 791 -26.98 -37.68 21.65
CA MET A 791 -25.79 -37.37 22.46
C MET A 791 -25.19 -36.00 22.10
N ARG A 792 -25.15 -35.63 20.81
CA ARG A 792 -24.69 -34.30 20.38
C ARG A 792 -25.61 -33.19 20.87
N GLN A 793 -26.91 -33.45 20.86
CA GLN A 793 -27.92 -32.52 21.36
C GLN A 793 -27.78 -32.26 22.86
N ARG A 794 -27.54 -33.32 23.65
CA ARG A 794 -27.27 -33.20 25.10
C ARG A 794 -25.96 -32.48 25.38
N LEU A 795 -24.93 -32.69 24.57
CA LEU A 795 -23.67 -31.94 24.66
C LEU A 795 -23.89 -30.45 24.34
N ALA A 796 -24.73 -30.12 23.37
CA ALA A 796 -25.08 -28.73 23.03
C ALA A 796 -25.81 -28.02 24.18
N ILE A 797 -26.67 -28.74 24.89
CA ILE A 797 -27.35 -28.22 26.07
C ILE A 797 -26.38 -28.09 27.24
N ALA A 798 -25.47 -29.05 27.43
CA ALA A 798 -24.38 -28.90 28.41
C ALA A 798 -23.53 -27.65 28.13
N GLN A 799 -23.26 -27.34 26.85
CA GLN A 799 -22.57 -26.10 26.45
C GLN A 799 -23.40 -24.85 26.79
N ALA A 800 -24.71 -24.87 26.57
CA ALA A 800 -25.61 -23.77 26.93
C ALA A 800 -25.75 -23.61 28.46
N MET A 801 -25.48 -24.65 29.25
CA MET A 801 -25.51 -24.64 30.72
C MET A 801 -24.23 -24.09 31.35
N LEU A 802 -23.14 -23.92 30.61
CA LEU A 802 -21.88 -23.42 31.16
C LEU A 802 -22.07 -22.04 31.79
N GLY A 803 -21.57 -21.86 33.01
CA GLY A 803 -21.81 -20.65 33.80
C GLY A 803 -23.17 -20.60 34.49
N LEU A 804 -23.97 -21.66 34.39
CA LEU A 804 -25.30 -21.84 35.00
C LEU A 804 -26.21 -20.61 34.85
N PRO A 805 -26.49 -20.19 33.60
CA PRO A 805 -27.25 -18.98 33.32
C PRO A 805 -28.66 -19.01 33.92
N ASP A 806 -29.14 -17.85 34.35
CA ASP A 806 -30.47 -17.73 34.95
C ASP A 806 -31.61 -17.86 33.92
N LEU A 807 -31.30 -17.63 32.64
CA LEU A 807 -32.18 -17.79 31.49
C LEU A 807 -31.52 -18.64 30.41
N MET A 808 -32.16 -19.75 30.04
CA MET A 808 -31.74 -20.62 28.95
C MET A 808 -32.68 -20.47 27.75
N VAL A 809 -32.13 -20.38 26.54
CA VAL A 809 -32.88 -20.21 25.29
C VAL A 809 -32.50 -21.31 24.30
N LEU A 810 -33.46 -22.16 23.93
CA LEU A 810 -33.23 -23.33 23.10
C LEU A 810 -34.14 -23.30 21.86
N ASP A 811 -33.54 -23.33 20.66
CA ASP A 811 -34.29 -23.38 19.40
C ASP A 811 -34.43 -24.84 18.91
N GLU A 812 -35.65 -25.38 18.93
CA GLU A 812 -36.01 -26.73 18.46
C GLU A 812 -35.08 -27.84 19.00
N PRO A 813 -34.88 -27.96 20.33
CA PRO A 813 -33.86 -28.83 20.93
C PRO A 813 -34.13 -30.33 20.76
N THR A 814 -35.31 -30.72 20.31
CA THR A 814 -35.73 -32.13 20.14
C THR A 814 -35.88 -32.55 18.69
N ASN A 815 -35.59 -31.65 17.74
CA ASN A 815 -35.74 -31.93 16.33
C ASN A 815 -34.83 -33.10 15.87
N GLY A 816 -35.43 -34.07 15.18
CA GLY A 816 -34.75 -35.25 14.66
C GLY A 816 -34.30 -36.27 15.72
N LEU A 817 -34.81 -36.19 16.96
CA LEU A 817 -34.60 -37.21 18.00
C LEU A 817 -35.68 -38.30 17.93
N ASP A 818 -35.34 -39.52 18.34
CA ASP A 818 -36.31 -40.60 18.52
C ASP A 818 -37.11 -40.42 19.84
N PRO A 819 -38.29 -41.07 20.02
CA PRO A 819 -39.11 -40.86 21.21
C PRO A 819 -38.38 -41.10 22.55
N PRO A 820 -37.51 -42.11 22.71
CA PRO A 820 -36.69 -42.25 23.92
C PRO A 820 -35.75 -41.06 24.16
N GLN A 821 -35.06 -40.56 23.13
CA GLN A 821 -34.17 -39.41 23.25
C GLN A 821 -34.92 -38.11 23.56
N ILE A 822 -36.13 -37.92 23.01
CA ILE A 822 -37.01 -36.79 23.35
C ILE A 822 -37.38 -36.82 24.83
N ARG A 823 -37.74 -37.99 25.38
CA ARG A 823 -38.04 -38.13 26.80
C ARG A 823 -36.84 -37.79 27.68
N THR A 824 -35.64 -38.30 27.33
CA THR A 824 -34.42 -37.95 28.05
C THR A 824 -34.13 -36.45 27.98
N MET A 825 -34.34 -35.84 26.81
CA MET A 825 -34.13 -34.40 26.62
C MET A 825 -35.03 -33.57 27.52
N ARG A 826 -36.32 -33.92 27.57
CA ARG A 826 -37.29 -33.33 28.47
C ARG A 826 -36.84 -33.42 29.93
N ASP A 827 -36.38 -34.58 30.37
CA ASP A 827 -35.93 -34.78 31.76
C ASP A 827 -34.75 -33.85 32.11
N VAL A 828 -33.85 -33.58 31.16
CA VAL A 828 -32.75 -32.61 31.30
C VAL A 828 -33.28 -31.18 31.47
N LEU A 829 -34.22 -30.75 30.63
CA LEU A 829 -34.81 -29.40 30.71
C LEU A 829 -35.59 -29.18 32.01
N ILE A 830 -36.39 -30.17 32.43
CA ILE A 830 -37.14 -30.14 33.69
C ILE A 830 -36.17 -30.12 34.89
N ARG A 831 -35.10 -30.93 34.87
CA ARG A 831 -34.10 -30.95 35.95
C ARG A 831 -33.41 -29.61 36.08
N TYR A 832 -33.08 -28.96 34.96
CA TYR A 832 -32.50 -27.63 34.97
C TYR A 832 -33.48 -26.59 35.54
N ALA A 833 -34.74 -26.58 35.10
CA ALA A 833 -35.74 -25.65 35.59
C ALA A 833 -36.05 -25.81 37.10
N ARG A 834 -36.02 -27.05 37.63
CA ARG A 834 -36.19 -27.34 39.07
C ARG A 834 -35.15 -26.67 39.97
N THR A 835 -34.03 -26.21 39.42
CA THR A 835 -33.02 -25.44 40.16
C THR A 835 -33.38 -23.95 40.32
N GLY A 836 -34.59 -23.53 39.92
CA GLY A 836 -35.07 -22.15 40.00
C GLY A 836 -34.75 -21.30 38.76
N ARG A 837 -34.20 -21.92 37.71
CA ARG A 837 -33.75 -21.27 36.48
C ARG A 837 -34.83 -21.29 35.41
N THR A 838 -34.80 -20.31 34.51
CA THR A 838 -35.86 -20.11 33.52
C THR A 838 -35.45 -20.70 32.17
N VAL A 839 -36.35 -21.40 31.48
CA VAL A 839 -36.07 -22.03 30.18
C VAL A 839 -37.09 -21.58 29.15
N LEU A 840 -36.60 -20.99 28.06
CA LEU A 840 -37.38 -20.67 26.87
C LEU A 840 -37.02 -21.67 25.76
N VAL A 841 -38.00 -22.44 25.32
CA VAL A 841 -37.82 -23.44 24.26
C VAL A 841 -38.74 -23.15 23.09
N SER A 842 -38.23 -23.14 21.86
CA SER A 842 -39.10 -23.20 20.67
C SER A 842 -39.35 -24.67 20.30
N SER A 843 -40.59 -24.98 19.93
CA SER A 843 -40.93 -26.30 19.39
C SER A 843 -42.15 -26.19 18.47
N HIS A 844 -42.23 -27.08 17.50
CA HIS A 844 -43.44 -27.34 16.71
C HIS A 844 -44.14 -28.66 17.12
N LEU A 845 -43.56 -29.41 18.06
CA LEU A 845 -44.09 -30.68 18.57
C LEU A 845 -44.94 -30.44 19.82
N LEU A 846 -46.25 -30.33 19.63
CA LEU A 846 -47.19 -29.92 20.67
C LEU A 846 -47.26 -30.92 21.84
N ALA A 847 -47.22 -32.22 21.55
CA ALA A 847 -47.18 -33.28 22.57
C ALA A 847 -45.94 -33.20 23.48
N GLU A 848 -44.83 -32.64 22.99
CA GLU A 848 -43.65 -32.43 23.80
C GLU A 848 -43.79 -31.22 24.72
N VAL A 849 -44.33 -30.12 24.18
CA VAL A 849 -44.55 -28.88 24.92
C VAL A 849 -45.56 -29.08 26.03
N GLU A 850 -46.64 -29.81 25.78
CA GLU A 850 -47.64 -30.19 26.79
C GLU A 850 -47.00 -30.92 27.98
N GLN A 851 -45.98 -31.75 27.74
CA GLN A 851 -45.34 -32.57 28.77
C GLN A 851 -44.12 -31.89 29.43
N THR A 852 -43.63 -30.77 28.88
CA THR A 852 -42.35 -30.15 29.29
C THR A 852 -42.52 -28.71 29.77
N CYS A 853 -43.44 -27.96 29.18
CA CYS A 853 -43.61 -26.53 29.43
C CYS A 853 -44.72 -26.26 30.45
N THR A 854 -44.49 -25.23 31.27
CA THR A 854 -45.49 -24.69 32.20
C THR A 854 -46.37 -23.64 31.54
N HIS A 855 -45.79 -22.89 30.59
CA HIS A 855 -46.42 -21.78 29.88
C HIS A 855 -46.13 -21.89 28.40
N VAL A 856 -47.00 -21.34 27.56
CA VAL A 856 -46.82 -21.33 26.11
C VAL A 856 -47.17 -19.98 25.52
N VAL A 857 -46.47 -19.64 24.44
CA VAL A 857 -46.76 -18.50 23.58
C VAL A 857 -46.92 -19.04 22.16
N VAL A 858 -48.12 -18.95 21.61
CA VAL A 858 -48.44 -19.40 20.25
C VAL A 858 -48.20 -18.25 19.29
N MET A 859 -47.32 -18.45 18.32
CA MET A 859 -47.00 -17.52 17.25
C MET A 859 -47.50 -18.03 15.90
N ASN A 860 -48.03 -17.13 15.09
CA ASN A 860 -48.39 -17.39 13.70
C ASN A 860 -48.01 -16.19 12.84
N LYS A 861 -47.41 -16.40 11.67
CA LYS A 861 -47.03 -15.33 10.70
C LYS A 861 -46.35 -14.09 11.32
N GLY A 862 -45.52 -14.28 12.36
CA GLY A 862 -44.76 -13.20 13.00
C GLY A 862 -45.49 -12.44 14.12
N VAL A 863 -46.72 -12.82 14.50
CA VAL A 863 -47.49 -12.22 15.60
C VAL A 863 -47.76 -13.23 16.71
N VAL A 864 -48.06 -12.76 17.93
CA VAL A 864 -48.53 -13.61 19.04
C VAL A 864 -50.04 -13.78 18.94
N VAL A 865 -50.52 -15.03 18.84
CA VAL A 865 -51.94 -15.39 18.75
C VAL A 865 -52.53 -15.62 20.15
N SER A 866 -51.80 -16.32 21.02
CA SER A 866 -52.23 -16.62 22.39
C SER A 866 -51.03 -16.83 23.30
N ALA A 867 -51.18 -16.53 24.59
CA ALA A 867 -50.17 -16.75 25.62
C ALA A 867 -50.82 -17.07 26.97
N GLY A 868 -50.32 -18.07 27.70
CA GLY A 868 -50.89 -18.49 28.99
C GLY A 868 -50.22 -19.74 29.57
N THR A 869 -50.78 -20.29 30.64
CA THR A 869 -50.34 -21.61 31.14
C THR A 869 -50.82 -22.70 30.19
N VAL A 870 -50.10 -23.83 30.14
CA VAL A 870 -50.54 -25.00 29.35
C VAL A 870 -51.92 -25.49 29.82
N GLU A 871 -52.19 -25.42 31.14
CA GLU A 871 -53.47 -25.79 31.73
C GLU A 871 -54.61 -24.85 31.30
N ASP A 872 -54.36 -23.54 31.20
CA ASP A 872 -55.37 -22.58 30.72
C ASP A 872 -55.73 -22.85 29.25
N LEU A 873 -54.74 -23.20 28.42
CA LEU A 873 -55.00 -23.50 27.01
C LEU A 873 -55.75 -24.84 26.83
N ILE A 874 -55.46 -25.87 27.63
CA ILE A 874 -56.10 -27.20 27.53
C ILE A 874 -57.46 -27.26 28.25
N GLY A 875 -57.57 -26.56 29.39
CA GLY A 875 -58.77 -26.45 30.22
C GLY A 875 -59.90 -25.64 29.56
N ALA A 876 -59.56 -24.92 28.49
CA ALA A 876 -60.41 -24.14 27.60
C ALA A 876 -61.80 -24.73 27.31
N SER A 877 -61.90 -25.87 26.60
CA SER A 877 -63.18 -26.28 25.97
C SER A 877 -63.23 -27.72 25.39
N GLY A 878 -62.56 -28.69 25.99
CA GLY A 878 -62.49 -30.05 25.41
C GLY A 878 -63.73 -30.95 25.61
N PRO A 879 -64.17 -31.73 24.61
CA PRO A 879 -65.22 -32.73 24.77
C PRO A 879 -64.77 -33.90 25.68
N VAL A 880 -65.71 -34.48 26.41
CA VAL A 880 -65.52 -35.67 27.24
C VAL A 880 -65.86 -36.91 26.42
N GLU A 881 -64.93 -37.85 26.33
CA GLU A 881 -65.11 -39.14 25.68
C GLU A 881 -65.60 -40.18 26.71
N PHE A 882 -66.74 -40.80 26.42
CA PHE A 882 -67.36 -41.86 27.20
C PHE A 882 -67.28 -43.19 26.44
N ARG A 883 -66.72 -44.23 27.06
CA ARG A 883 -66.82 -45.60 26.55
C ARG A 883 -67.94 -46.34 27.24
N VAL A 884 -68.91 -46.78 26.46
CA VAL A 884 -70.17 -47.34 26.95
C VAL A 884 -70.52 -48.62 26.23
N ASP A 885 -71.34 -49.46 26.85
CA ASP A 885 -71.85 -50.70 26.25
C ASP A 885 -72.86 -50.45 25.11
N ARG A 886 -73.58 -49.32 25.16
CA ARG A 886 -74.60 -48.93 24.17
C ARG A 886 -74.41 -47.48 23.68
N PRO A 887 -73.54 -47.24 22.67
CA PRO A 887 -73.12 -45.89 22.27
C PRO A 887 -74.23 -45.02 21.68
N ALA A 888 -75.15 -45.60 20.88
CA ALA A 888 -76.27 -44.86 20.30
C ALA A 888 -77.24 -44.35 21.38
N ASP A 889 -77.61 -45.22 22.32
CA ASP A 889 -78.47 -44.89 23.46
C ASP A 889 -77.81 -43.83 24.35
N ALA A 890 -76.49 -43.96 24.58
CA ALA A 890 -75.72 -43.03 25.41
C ALA A 890 -75.67 -41.63 24.80
N ALA A 891 -75.48 -41.52 23.48
CA ALA A 891 -75.50 -40.24 22.79
C ALA A 891 -76.88 -39.58 22.87
N GLU A 892 -77.96 -40.34 22.79
CA GLU A 892 -79.31 -39.81 22.98
C GLU A 892 -79.55 -39.30 24.41
N VAL A 893 -79.09 -40.06 25.42
CA VAL A 893 -79.20 -39.65 26.82
C VAL A 893 -78.38 -38.40 27.11
N LEU A 894 -77.16 -38.28 26.57
CA LEU A 894 -76.30 -37.11 26.75
C LEU A 894 -76.84 -35.85 26.04
N ARG A 895 -77.47 -35.99 24.87
CA ARG A 895 -78.12 -34.84 24.18
C ARG A 895 -79.31 -34.26 24.93
N ARG A 896 -79.92 -35.03 25.84
CA ARG A 896 -81.06 -34.58 26.67
C ARG A 896 -80.65 -33.92 27.98
N LEU A 897 -79.35 -33.89 28.30
CA LEU A 897 -78.84 -33.17 29.46
C LEU A 897 -78.71 -31.68 29.14
N ASP A 898 -79.34 -30.84 29.96
CA ASP A 898 -79.21 -29.39 29.85
C ASP A 898 -77.74 -28.95 30.00
N GLY A 899 -77.30 -28.07 29.09
CA GLY A 899 -75.95 -27.51 29.08
C GLY A 899 -74.90 -28.35 28.35
N VAL A 900 -75.26 -29.52 27.80
CA VAL A 900 -74.39 -30.31 26.92
C VAL A 900 -74.53 -29.83 25.46
N GLY A 901 -73.41 -29.53 24.84
CA GLY A 901 -73.28 -29.13 23.43
C GLY A 901 -73.24 -30.34 22.48
N GLU A 902 -72.35 -30.30 21.50
CA GLU A 902 -72.29 -31.34 20.46
C GLU A 902 -71.97 -32.73 21.05
N VAL A 903 -72.70 -33.76 20.58
CA VAL A 903 -72.51 -35.17 20.97
C VAL A 903 -72.35 -36.03 19.72
N VAL A 904 -71.16 -36.61 19.56
CA VAL A 904 -70.74 -37.41 18.41
C VAL A 904 -70.45 -38.84 18.85
N VAL A 905 -70.94 -39.82 18.09
CA VAL A 905 -70.57 -41.23 18.27
C VAL A 905 -69.47 -41.56 17.27
N ASP A 906 -68.38 -42.11 17.76
CA ASP A 906 -67.27 -42.61 16.93
C ASP A 906 -67.59 -44.05 16.50
N GLU A 907 -67.91 -44.24 15.21
CA GLU A 907 -68.38 -45.52 14.68
C GLU A 907 -67.30 -46.62 14.69
N ASP A 908 -66.01 -46.25 14.66
CA ASP A 908 -64.89 -47.19 14.63
C ASP A 908 -64.51 -47.71 16.03
N THR A 909 -64.67 -46.87 17.06
CA THR A 909 -64.23 -47.18 18.44
C THR A 909 -65.37 -47.44 19.43
N GLY A 910 -66.61 -47.14 19.05
CA GLY A 910 -67.79 -47.25 19.92
C GLY A 910 -67.79 -46.24 21.09
N ALA A 911 -66.95 -45.20 21.03
CA ALA A 911 -66.89 -44.15 22.04
C ALA A 911 -67.87 -43.01 21.71
N VAL A 912 -68.39 -42.34 22.75
CA VAL A 912 -69.28 -41.18 22.62
C VAL A 912 -68.58 -39.94 23.14
N LYS A 913 -68.33 -38.96 22.27
CA LYS A 913 -67.71 -37.67 22.63
C LYS A 913 -68.80 -36.64 22.84
N ALA A 914 -68.84 -35.98 23.99
CA ALA A 914 -69.84 -34.96 24.31
C ALA A 914 -69.19 -33.71 24.90
N GLN A 915 -69.57 -32.54 24.39
CA GLN A 915 -69.10 -31.26 24.92
C GLN A 915 -69.95 -30.87 26.12
N LEU A 916 -69.47 -31.13 27.34
CA LEU A 916 -70.31 -30.97 28.53
C LEU A 916 -70.51 -29.51 28.98
N GLY A 917 -69.84 -28.54 28.36
CA GLY A 917 -69.91 -27.14 28.77
C GLY A 917 -69.55 -26.96 30.25
N ALA A 918 -70.42 -26.33 31.03
CA ALA A 918 -70.26 -26.17 32.48
C ALA A 918 -70.75 -27.39 33.29
N THR A 919 -71.32 -28.41 32.64
CA THR A 919 -71.87 -29.59 33.30
C THR A 919 -70.76 -30.52 33.77
N ASP A 920 -70.77 -30.85 35.07
CA ASP A 920 -69.77 -31.75 35.67
C ASP A 920 -69.85 -33.16 35.02
N PRO A 921 -68.71 -33.72 34.54
CA PRO A 921 -68.65 -35.09 34.02
C PRO A 921 -69.30 -36.14 34.93
N ALA A 922 -69.26 -35.97 36.25
CA ALA A 922 -69.91 -36.88 37.20
C ALA A 922 -71.45 -36.88 37.07
N VAL A 923 -72.06 -35.76 36.65
CA VAL A 923 -73.49 -35.66 36.35
C VAL A 923 -73.82 -36.45 35.08
N ALA A 924 -73.02 -36.28 34.03
CA ALA A 924 -73.19 -37.01 32.77
C ALA A 924 -73.04 -38.54 32.97
N ILE A 925 -72.02 -38.98 33.72
CA ILE A 925 -71.80 -40.40 34.07
C ILE A 925 -73.00 -40.96 34.84
N ARG A 926 -73.49 -40.24 35.86
CA ARG A 926 -74.63 -40.69 36.67
C ARG A 926 -75.91 -40.80 35.85
N THR A 927 -76.16 -39.87 34.94
CA THR A 927 -77.34 -39.91 34.06
C THR A 927 -77.29 -41.10 33.10
N LEU A 928 -76.11 -41.39 32.53
CA LEU A 928 -75.89 -42.59 31.70
C LEU A 928 -76.15 -43.88 32.50
N VAL A 929 -75.56 -44.00 33.68
CA VAL A 929 -75.72 -45.21 34.53
C VAL A 929 -77.17 -45.37 35.03
N THR A 930 -77.84 -44.28 35.39
CA THR A 930 -79.26 -44.33 35.83
C THR A 930 -80.20 -44.66 34.67
N GLY A 931 -79.82 -44.29 33.43
CA GLY A 931 -80.47 -44.73 32.19
C GLY A 931 -80.20 -46.20 31.81
N GLY A 932 -79.51 -46.96 32.66
CA GLY A 932 -79.18 -48.37 32.45
C GLY A 932 -78.02 -48.62 31.49
N ILE A 933 -77.22 -47.60 31.17
CA ILE A 933 -76.08 -47.69 30.26
C ILE A 933 -74.80 -47.87 31.08
N ALA A 934 -74.04 -48.92 30.83
CA ALA A 934 -72.81 -49.19 31.55
C ALA A 934 -71.68 -48.32 30.99
N VAL A 935 -71.04 -47.53 31.86
CA VAL A 935 -69.89 -46.68 31.51
C VAL A 935 -68.60 -47.39 31.94
N SER A 936 -67.75 -47.73 30.97
CA SER A 936 -66.46 -48.39 31.21
C SER A 936 -65.32 -47.41 31.46
N SER A 937 -65.33 -46.24 30.82
CA SER A 937 -64.40 -45.14 31.11
C SER A 937 -65.00 -43.79 30.68
N ALA A 938 -64.59 -42.71 31.35
CA ALA A 938 -64.85 -41.34 30.94
C ALA A 938 -63.56 -40.52 31.04
N SER A 939 -63.12 -39.89 29.96
CA SER A 939 -61.89 -39.09 29.91
C SER A 939 -62.09 -37.84 29.07
N ARG A 940 -61.60 -36.68 29.54
CA ARG A 940 -61.47 -35.49 28.69
C ARG A 940 -60.45 -35.77 27.61
N SER A 941 -60.80 -35.47 26.36
CA SER A 941 -59.96 -35.68 25.19
C SER A 941 -59.62 -34.34 24.54
N THR A 942 -58.94 -33.47 25.28
CA THR A 942 -58.28 -32.30 24.67
C THR A 942 -56.78 -32.46 24.81
N ARG A 943 -56.10 -32.48 23.66
CA ARG A 943 -54.65 -32.32 23.59
C ARG A 943 -54.35 -30.87 23.23
N LEU A 944 -53.15 -30.41 23.56
CA LEU A 944 -52.67 -29.09 23.12
C LEU A 944 -52.67 -28.96 21.59
N GLU A 945 -52.60 -30.09 20.88
CA GLU A 945 -52.68 -30.20 19.43
C GLU A 945 -54.00 -29.69 18.85
N ASP A 946 -55.13 -30.06 19.45
CA ASP A 946 -56.46 -29.71 18.93
C ASP A 946 -56.72 -28.20 19.08
N VAL A 947 -56.36 -27.63 20.24
CA VAL A 947 -56.49 -26.19 20.54
C VAL A 947 -55.57 -25.35 19.65
N PHE A 948 -54.36 -25.84 19.36
CA PHE A 948 -53.44 -25.16 18.47
C PHE A 948 -53.96 -25.13 17.02
N LEU A 949 -54.56 -26.22 16.53
CA LEU A 949 -55.13 -26.26 15.20
C LEU A 949 -56.27 -25.26 15.06
N GLU A 950 -57.15 -25.15 16.05
CA GLU A 950 -58.23 -24.15 16.07
C GLU A 950 -57.68 -22.71 16.00
N LEU A 951 -56.72 -22.37 16.88
CA LEU A 951 -56.10 -21.04 16.93
C LEU A 951 -55.34 -20.64 15.67
N VAL A 952 -54.77 -21.60 14.93
CA VAL A 952 -54.02 -21.32 13.70
C VAL A 952 -54.93 -21.31 12.45
N HIS A 953 -56.06 -22.03 12.45
CA HIS A 953 -57.01 -22.04 11.34
C HIS A 953 -57.96 -20.84 11.33
N ASP A 954 -58.44 -20.35 12.47
CA ASP A 954 -59.35 -19.19 12.52
C ASP A 954 -58.74 -17.89 11.97
N ASP A 955 -57.42 -17.76 12.04
CA ASP A 955 -56.64 -16.66 11.44
C ASP A 955 -56.62 -16.67 9.89
N THR A 956 -57.08 -17.76 9.25
CA THR A 956 -57.18 -17.84 7.78
C THR A 956 -58.49 -17.30 7.23
N ALA A 957 -59.54 -17.18 8.05
CA ALA A 957 -60.87 -16.71 7.63
C ALA A 957 -61.05 -15.18 7.72
N SER A 958 -60.12 -14.46 8.38
CA SER A 958 -60.21 -13.01 8.68
C SER A 958 -59.20 -12.16 7.89
N GLY A 959 -58.86 -12.55 6.67
CA GLY A 959 -57.86 -11.86 5.83
C GLY A 959 -58.46 -10.87 4.82
N ASP A 960 -58.68 -9.61 5.22
CA ASP A 960 -58.72 -8.50 4.26
C ASP A 960 -57.62 -7.48 4.63
N ARG A 961 -56.62 -7.33 3.75
CA ARG A 961 -55.53 -6.34 3.89
C ARG A 961 -55.61 -5.36 2.71
N PRO A 962 -55.55 -4.04 2.95
CA PRO A 962 -55.60 -3.04 1.89
C PRO A 962 -54.24 -2.88 1.18
N GLU A 963 -54.30 -2.69 -0.14
CA GLU A 963 -53.16 -2.40 -1.02
C GLU A 963 -52.44 -1.06 -0.68
N PRO A 964 -51.12 -0.95 -0.96
CA PRO A 964 -50.38 0.30 -0.77
C PRO A 964 -50.54 1.24 -1.98
N THR A 965 -51.11 2.42 -1.74
CA THR A 965 -51.16 3.54 -2.69
C THR A 965 -49.78 4.06 -3.03
N THR A 966 -49.42 4.02 -4.31
CA THR A 966 -48.28 4.71 -4.92
C THR A 966 -48.60 6.20 -5.07
N THR A 967 -47.73 7.10 -4.57
CA THR A 967 -47.81 8.53 -4.90
C THR A 967 -46.54 8.95 -5.63
N SER A 968 -46.75 9.33 -6.88
CA SER A 968 -45.81 9.91 -7.83
C SER A 968 -45.11 11.16 -7.27
N GLY A 969 -43.80 11.24 -7.50
CA GLY A 969 -42.99 12.42 -7.26
C GLY A 969 -43.07 13.40 -8.43
N ALA A 970 -43.37 14.65 -8.11
CA ALA A 970 -43.06 15.82 -8.93
C ALA A 970 -42.57 16.92 -8.00
N ARG A 971 -41.30 17.34 -8.15
CA ARG A 971 -40.81 18.62 -7.64
C ARG A 971 -39.86 19.25 -8.66
N ALA A 972 -40.28 20.44 -9.09
CA ALA A 972 -39.41 21.56 -9.40
C ALA A 972 -38.63 22.02 -8.17
#